data_AF-A0AAV8R897-F1
#
_entry.id   AF-A0AAV8R897-F1
#
_cell.length_a   1.000
_cell.length_b   1.000
_cell.length_c   1.000
_cell.angle_alpha   90.00
_cell.angle_beta   90.00
_cell.angle_gamma   90.00
#
_symmetry.space_group_name_H-M   'P 1'
#
loop_
_entity.id
_entity.type
_entity.pdbx_description
1 polymer ?
#
loop_
_entity_poly.entity_id
_entity_poly.type
_entity_poly.pdbx_seq_one_letter_code
_entity_poly.pdbx_strand_id
1 'polypeptide(L)'
;MATTAGGGGSTDDNLIGASYAGTMSIYCRRAMLTTSAGVWLGDNPFRFSLTLLLYQLITIFGASSLIHVVLSRLGQPIAISQILAGVLLGPSFLGRNLWFAGRFFARQSFEQLNTVYALSLVIFYFVVGVKADLSLIHKVGKKAVVIAVLGTLLPYISVFLMATALQHKMPPPLTETPVLIILSDRWCLTSYAVVSIVLRELNLLTSKLGRLAMSAALIADIVHLFAEACVGTFLVSEKEGDPMKGLLALLSFLGLVGIIMLVMRPLVLWLIRRTPDGALLSEASFVSVLLMALACGLMSEIIGVDFMAGPFFFGLVLPGGAPLGTTLVERVDRFVTGVLLPVCLVVGGMRTNLASLADATQWGWFEMFVVLCVVSKFLGVVLPCICSDMPHRDAVSLGLMMSSKGIYEVGTAIRWKETQIVDDQLYTTLILSIVIFGGGTAPLVKYLYRPEDCYVAYKRRTLQHAMPDDELRILACVHEQENVVPVLALLDASGPSPMAPICVYLLHLIQLVGRADAVLHPHRRHKKSSAVPVVFSESDHIVNAFQSFEKQHRDGISIIPYICISPYSTMHDDVCSLAHDKKVTLVIVPFHKHFGADGSTSSASSAVQAVNLNVLRYAPCSVGILVDNGLSDAGSLVHRVAVYFLGGTDDREALAYGARMAEHANVELTVVRFLPPKEWREQGREEIIDDRMLMQFLRDRVDGERVVYREEVVKDGEKTMEVIRETSPQFSLLIVGRRAGKESPLTAAMSMWSEYPELGVIGDLLASTDLGSRASTLVVQQQARVMGAMGRSAHSPVSTPKKKRVEWEKKKGGVVEKAERGLCFGLFSIETMAASAYGTMKPTKLGLEEPQEQLHRIRITLSSKNVKNLEKVCADLVRGAKDKRLTVKGPVRMPTKVLHITTRKSPCGEGTNTWDRFELRVHKRVIDLVSSSEVVKQITSITIEPGK
;
A
#
# COMPACT_ATOMS: atom_id res chain seq x y z
N MET A 1 -49.04 -44.00 25.65
CA MET A 1 -50.43 -43.63 26.01
C MET A 1 -50.54 -42.12 26.02
N ALA A 2 -51.58 -41.60 25.36
CA ALA A 2 -51.82 -40.19 25.11
C ALA A 2 -52.25 -39.41 26.38
N THR A 3 -51.97 -38.11 26.45
CA THR A 3 -52.98 -37.02 26.36
C THR A 3 -52.40 -35.65 26.72
N THR A 4 -53.02 -34.64 26.14
CA THR A 4 -52.77 -33.19 26.08
C THR A 4 -52.99 -32.42 27.39
N ALA A 5 -52.22 -31.33 27.59
CA ALA A 5 -52.70 -30.09 28.19
C ALA A 5 -51.85 -28.90 27.72
N GLY A 6 -52.49 -27.91 27.09
CA GLY A 6 -51.88 -26.63 26.73
C GLY A 6 -51.95 -25.64 27.90
N GLY A 7 -50.94 -24.80 28.02
CA GLY A 7 -50.88 -23.65 28.91
C GLY A 7 -49.68 -22.79 28.53
N GLY A 8 -49.91 -21.52 28.17
CA GLY A 8 -48.89 -20.61 27.68
C GLY A 8 -47.93 -20.10 28.75
N GLY A 9 -46.79 -19.56 28.30
CA GLY A 9 -45.85 -18.78 29.11
C GLY A 9 -44.45 -19.37 29.11
N SER A 10 -43.52 -18.63 28.48
CA SER A 10 -42.06 -18.77 28.50
C SER A 10 -41.44 -19.66 29.59
N THR A 11 -40.63 -20.65 29.18
CA THR A 11 -39.17 -20.79 29.43
C THR A 11 -38.72 -22.21 29.03
N ASP A 12 -37.66 -22.30 28.23
CA ASP A 12 -36.87 -23.52 27.92
C ASP A 12 -37.53 -24.70 27.18
N ASP A 13 -37.87 -24.48 25.89
CA ASP A 13 -38.19 -25.52 24.88
C ASP A 13 -37.10 -26.60 24.64
N ASN A 14 -35.98 -26.55 25.39
CA ASN A 14 -34.80 -27.39 25.16
C ASN A 14 -34.54 -28.44 26.26
N LEU A 15 -35.26 -28.43 27.38
CA LEU A 15 -35.10 -29.42 28.45
C LEU A 15 -36.06 -30.60 28.24
N ILE A 16 -35.54 -31.81 28.09
CA ILE A 16 -36.33 -33.04 27.92
C ILE A 16 -36.74 -33.62 29.30
N GLY A 17 -36.03 -33.22 30.35
CA GLY A 17 -36.31 -33.59 31.74
C GLY A 17 -35.10 -33.34 32.63
N ALA A 18 -35.35 -33.09 33.91
CA ALA A 18 -34.35 -33.11 34.96
C ALA A 18 -34.60 -34.36 35.82
N SER A 19 -33.65 -35.30 35.84
CA SER A 19 -33.71 -36.43 36.76
C SER A 19 -32.77 -36.15 37.92
N TYR A 20 -33.29 -36.22 39.15
CA TYR A 20 -32.51 -36.12 40.37
C TYR A 20 -32.00 -37.51 40.75
N ALA A 21 -30.72 -37.76 40.51
CA ALA A 21 -30.02 -38.90 41.08
C ALA A 21 -29.08 -38.36 42.18
N GLY A 22 -29.62 -38.12 43.38
CA GLY A 22 -28.88 -37.53 44.50
C GLY A 22 -28.56 -36.05 44.33
N THR A 23 -27.37 -35.60 44.78
CA THR A 23 -26.90 -34.20 44.76
C THR A 23 -26.52 -33.66 43.38
N MET A 24 -26.67 -34.44 42.30
CA MET A 24 -26.39 -34.01 40.93
C MET A 24 -27.68 -33.83 40.11
N SER A 25 -27.88 -32.61 39.60
CA SER A 25 -28.93 -32.31 38.61
C SER A 25 -28.45 -32.66 37.19
N ILE A 26 -29.06 -33.66 36.55
CA ILE A 26 -28.77 -34.04 35.16
C ILE A 26 -29.76 -33.32 34.24
N TYR A 27 -29.24 -32.48 33.33
CA TYR A 27 -30.03 -31.76 32.34
C TYR A 27 -29.99 -32.49 30.99
N CYS A 28 -31.07 -33.18 30.60
CA CYS A 28 -31.19 -33.72 29.25
C CYS A 28 -31.61 -32.63 28.27
N ARG A 29 -30.77 -32.35 27.27
CA ARG A 29 -31.01 -31.31 26.26
C ARG A 29 -31.14 -31.92 24.86
N ARG A 30 -32.05 -31.38 24.04
CA ARG A 30 -32.26 -31.84 22.65
C ARG A 30 -31.04 -31.50 21.78
N ALA A 31 -30.52 -32.48 21.05
CA ALA A 31 -29.42 -32.26 20.11
C ALA A 31 -29.86 -31.31 18.98
N MET A 32 -29.04 -30.32 18.65
CA MET A 32 -29.31 -29.37 17.57
C MET A 32 -29.12 -30.08 16.22
N LEU A 33 -30.18 -30.13 15.41
CA LEU A 33 -30.14 -30.72 14.07
C LEU A 33 -29.28 -29.84 13.14
N THR A 34 -28.63 -30.45 12.15
CA THR A 34 -27.65 -29.75 11.29
C THR A 34 -28.32 -28.93 10.19
N THR A 35 -29.36 -29.45 9.54
CA THR A 35 -30.01 -28.85 8.37
C THR A 35 -31.52 -28.73 8.55
N SER A 36 -32.09 -27.61 8.08
CA SER A 36 -33.53 -27.32 8.12
C SER A 36 -34.26 -27.88 6.89
N ALA A 37 -35.52 -28.31 7.06
CA ALA A 37 -36.40 -28.61 5.92
C ALA A 37 -36.87 -27.33 5.17
N GLY A 38 -36.67 -26.14 5.76
CA GLY A 38 -37.00 -24.85 5.17
C GLY A 38 -38.22 -24.17 5.80
N VAL A 39 -38.26 -22.84 5.73
CA VAL A 39 -39.31 -22.00 6.35
C VAL A 39 -40.71 -22.36 5.84
N TRP A 40 -40.82 -22.73 4.57
CA TRP A 40 -42.07 -23.13 3.92
C TRP A 40 -42.68 -24.43 4.44
N LEU A 41 -41.89 -25.30 5.08
CA LEU A 41 -42.36 -26.51 5.74
C LEU A 41 -42.68 -26.27 7.23
N GLY A 42 -42.68 -25.02 7.68
CA GLY A 42 -42.96 -24.65 9.07
C GLY A 42 -41.76 -24.76 10.01
N ASP A 43 -40.57 -25.10 9.48
CA ASP A 43 -39.34 -25.18 10.26
C ASP A 43 -38.73 -23.79 10.51
N ASN A 44 -38.23 -23.59 11.73
CA ASN A 44 -37.44 -22.41 12.06
C ASN A 44 -35.95 -22.64 11.76
N PRO A 45 -35.36 -22.02 10.72
CA PRO A 45 -33.99 -22.30 10.29
C PRO A 45 -32.95 -21.97 11.38
N PHE A 46 -33.21 -20.98 12.23
CA PHE A 46 -32.34 -20.61 13.36
C PHE A 46 -32.31 -21.63 14.51
N ARG A 47 -33.10 -22.72 14.46
CA ARG A 47 -32.98 -23.86 15.37
C ARG A 47 -31.95 -24.89 14.88
N PHE A 48 -31.39 -24.73 13.69
CA PHE A 48 -30.40 -25.62 13.08
C PHE A 48 -29.00 -25.03 13.11
N SER A 49 -27.98 -25.86 13.34
CA SER A 49 -26.62 -25.39 13.64
C SER A 49 -25.96 -24.70 12.44
N LEU A 50 -26.14 -25.22 11.22
CA LEU A 50 -25.51 -24.67 10.02
C LEU A 50 -26.07 -23.29 9.65
N THR A 51 -27.40 -23.13 9.63
CA THR A 51 -28.02 -21.85 9.27
C THR A 51 -27.74 -20.77 10.30
N LEU A 52 -27.70 -21.15 11.59
CA LEU A 52 -27.30 -20.24 12.66
C LEU A 52 -25.83 -19.82 12.52
N LEU A 53 -24.92 -20.77 12.25
CA LEU A 53 -23.50 -20.48 12.03
C LEU A 53 -23.31 -19.51 10.84
N LEU A 54 -23.96 -19.76 9.70
CA LEU A 54 -23.88 -18.86 8.54
C LEU A 54 -24.38 -17.46 8.89
N TYR A 55 -25.49 -17.35 9.60
CA TYR A 55 -26.01 -16.06 10.06
C TYR A 55 -25.04 -15.35 11.01
N GLN A 56 -24.43 -16.09 11.94
CA GLN A 56 -23.43 -15.56 12.86
C GLN A 56 -22.21 -15.05 12.10
N LEU A 57 -21.67 -15.81 11.14
CA LEU A 57 -20.54 -15.37 10.32
C LEU A 57 -20.85 -14.07 9.55
N ILE A 58 -22.04 -13.96 8.95
CA ILE A 58 -22.47 -12.73 8.24
C ILE A 58 -22.56 -11.55 9.22
N THR A 59 -23.14 -11.78 10.39
CA THR A 59 -23.31 -10.74 11.42
C THR A 59 -21.97 -10.27 11.98
N ILE A 60 -21.07 -11.21 12.28
CA ILE A 60 -19.70 -10.97 12.76
C ILE A 60 -18.92 -10.14 11.74
N PHE A 61 -18.95 -10.54 10.46
CA PHE A 61 -18.25 -9.82 9.39
C PHE A 61 -18.83 -8.42 9.14
N GLY A 62 -20.17 -8.30 9.10
CA GLY A 62 -20.84 -7.02 8.92
C GLY A 62 -20.56 -6.03 10.06
N ALA A 63 -20.66 -6.49 11.31
CA ALA A 63 -20.41 -5.67 12.49
C ALA A 63 -18.95 -5.22 12.59
N SER A 64 -18.00 -6.15 12.41
CA SER A 64 -16.57 -5.84 12.44
C SER A 64 -16.17 -4.85 11.35
N SER A 65 -16.70 -5.00 10.13
CA SER A 65 -16.45 -4.07 9.03
C SER A 65 -16.97 -2.66 9.32
N LEU A 66 -18.21 -2.55 9.83
CA LEU A 66 -18.81 -1.25 10.17
C LEU A 66 -18.02 -0.52 11.25
N ILE A 67 -17.63 -1.24 12.30
CA ILE A 67 -16.84 -0.69 13.42
C ILE A 67 -15.46 -0.27 12.93
N HIS A 68 -14.82 -1.08 12.09
CA HIS A 68 -13.51 -0.75 11.53
C HIS A 68 -13.54 0.51 10.65
N VAL A 69 -14.61 0.76 9.89
CA VAL A 69 -14.75 2.01 9.11
C VAL A 69 -14.72 3.26 10.01
N VAL A 70 -15.28 3.17 11.22
CA VAL A 70 -15.27 4.26 12.19
C VAL A 70 -13.92 4.36 12.90
N LEU A 71 -13.40 3.23 13.39
CA LEU A 71 -12.17 3.18 14.19
C LEU A 71 -10.89 3.38 13.37
N SER A 72 -10.88 3.00 12.09
CA SER A 72 -9.75 3.26 11.18
C SER A 72 -9.46 4.75 11.02
N ARG A 73 -10.48 5.62 11.15
CA ARG A 73 -10.28 7.09 11.18
C ARG A 73 -9.49 7.57 12.41
N LEU A 74 -9.53 6.80 13.50
CA LEU A 74 -8.76 7.05 14.73
C LEU A 74 -7.37 6.38 14.69
N GLY A 75 -7.00 5.73 13.59
CA GLY A 75 -5.73 5.01 13.47
C GLY A 75 -5.68 3.71 14.29
N GLN A 76 -6.83 3.11 14.59
CA GLN A 76 -6.92 1.86 15.35
C GLN A 76 -6.68 0.63 14.46
N PRO A 77 -5.98 -0.40 14.96
CA PRO A 77 -5.81 -1.67 14.26
C PRO A 77 -7.12 -2.40 13.94
N ILE A 78 -7.13 -3.19 12.87
CA ILE A 78 -8.31 -4.00 12.53
C ILE A 78 -8.62 -5.04 13.60
N ALA A 79 -7.59 -5.62 14.22
CA ALA A 79 -7.75 -6.63 15.26
C ALA A 79 -8.52 -6.06 16.48
N ILE A 80 -8.19 -4.83 16.90
CA ILE A 80 -8.87 -4.14 18.00
C ILE A 80 -10.31 -3.80 17.62
N SER A 81 -10.53 -3.38 16.37
CA SER A 81 -11.88 -3.13 15.84
C SER A 81 -12.76 -4.39 15.90
N GLN A 82 -12.20 -5.56 15.59
CA GLN A 82 -12.88 -6.85 15.65
C GLN A 82 -13.16 -7.30 17.10
N ILE A 83 -12.22 -7.13 18.02
CA ILE A 83 -12.45 -7.44 19.44
C ILE A 83 -13.58 -6.56 19.98
N LEU A 84 -13.56 -5.25 19.69
CA LEU A 84 -14.59 -4.31 20.14
C LEU A 84 -15.96 -4.63 19.53
N ALA A 85 -16.00 -5.10 18.27
CA ALA A 85 -17.21 -5.62 17.66
C ALA A 85 -17.77 -6.82 18.44
N GLY A 86 -16.91 -7.71 18.92
CA GLY A 86 -17.31 -8.79 19.83
C GLY A 86 -17.87 -8.26 21.14
N VAL A 87 -17.21 -7.31 21.79
CA VAL A 87 -17.70 -6.72 23.05
C VAL A 87 -19.10 -6.10 22.86
N LEU A 88 -19.34 -5.43 21.74
CA LEU A 88 -20.65 -4.84 21.39
C LEU A 88 -21.73 -5.89 21.11
N LEU A 89 -21.39 -6.99 20.44
CA LEU A 89 -22.29 -8.12 20.20
C LEU A 89 -22.51 -8.99 21.45
N GLY A 90 -21.59 -8.94 22.40
CA GLY A 90 -21.61 -9.69 23.65
C GLY A 90 -22.64 -9.21 24.68
N PRO A 91 -22.70 -9.85 25.85
CA PRO A 91 -23.68 -9.57 26.90
C PRO A 91 -23.55 -8.16 27.50
N SER A 92 -22.41 -7.50 27.28
CA SER A 92 -22.13 -6.13 27.74
C SER A 92 -23.03 -5.08 27.07
N PHE A 93 -23.48 -5.31 25.82
CA PHE A 93 -24.30 -4.37 25.06
C PHE A 93 -25.50 -5.06 24.40
N LEU A 94 -25.42 -5.43 23.11
CA LEU A 94 -26.58 -6.00 22.38
C LEU A 94 -27.04 -7.34 22.97
N GLY A 95 -26.10 -8.13 23.48
CA GLY A 95 -26.39 -9.39 24.17
C GLY A 95 -27.07 -9.23 25.54
N ARG A 96 -27.22 -8.00 26.06
CA ARG A 96 -28.03 -7.74 27.26
C ARG A 96 -29.51 -7.99 27.01
N ASN A 97 -29.96 -7.83 25.76
CA ASN A 97 -31.32 -8.17 25.38
C ASN A 97 -31.44 -9.70 25.28
N LEU A 98 -32.09 -10.31 26.27
CA LEU A 98 -32.31 -11.76 26.39
C LEU A 98 -32.94 -12.37 25.11
N TRP A 99 -33.77 -11.60 24.40
CA TRP A 99 -34.36 -12.05 23.13
C TRP A 99 -33.30 -12.20 22.03
N PHE A 100 -32.41 -11.21 21.90
CA PHE A 100 -31.34 -11.21 20.90
C PHE A 100 -30.29 -12.29 21.22
N ALA A 101 -29.83 -12.35 22.48
CA ALA A 101 -28.85 -13.33 22.92
C ALA A 101 -29.38 -14.77 22.84
N GLY A 102 -30.60 -15.03 23.31
CA GLY A 102 -31.19 -16.37 23.32
C GLY A 102 -31.51 -16.92 21.93
N ARG A 103 -31.78 -16.06 20.93
CA ARG A 103 -32.16 -16.49 19.58
C ARG A 103 -30.99 -16.59 18.61
N PHE A 104 -30.06 -15.64 18.64
CA PHE A 104 -28.98 -15.54 17.64
C PHE A 104 -27.61 -16.02 18.16
N PHE A 105 -27.38 -15.97 19.47
CA PHE A 105 -26.16 -16.44 20.12
C PHE A 105 -26.50 -17.40 21.26
N ALA A 106 -27.36 -18.36 20.96
CA ALA A 106 -27.73 -19.40 21.92
C ALA A 106 -26.46 -20.13 22.39
N ARG A 107 -26.40 -20.52 23.67
CA ARG A 107 -25.23 -21.19 24.27
C ARG A 107 -24.77 -22.43 23.49
N GLN A 108 -25.71 -23.11 22.81
CA GLN A 108 -25.44 -24.27 21.94
C GLN A 108 -24.65 -23.93 20.67
N SER A 109 -24.77 -22.69 20.17
CA SER A 109 -24.11 -22.22 18.94
C SER A 109 -22.62 -21.89 19.13
N PHE A 110 -22.23 -21.63 20.38
CA PHE A 110 -20.84 -21.33 20.73
C PHE A 110 -19.92 -22.53 20.51
N GLU A 111 -20.42 -23.76 20.64
CA GLU A 111 -19.60 -24.95 20.38
C GLU A 111 -19.16 -25.04 18.91
N GLN A 112 -20.05 -24.75 17.95
CA GLN A 112 -19.65 -24.74 16.53
C GLN A 112 -18.73 -23.55 16.24
N LEU A 113 -19.03 -22.38 16.79
CA LEU A 113 -18.20 -21.20 16.65
C LEU A 113 -16.79 -21.41 17.25
N ASN A 114 -16.70 -22.22 18.30
CA ASN A 114 -15.46 -22.65 18.93
C ASN A 114 -14.58 -23.48 18.00
N THR A 115 -15.17 -24.50 17.38
CA THR A 115 -14.43 -25.32 16.40
C THR A 115 -13.94 -24.50 15.22
N VAL A 116 -14.74 -23.54 14.74
CA VAL A 116 -14.36 -22.66 13.62
C VAL A 116 -13.20 -21.72 13.99
N TYR A 117 -13.22 -21.09 15.19
CA TYR A 117 -12.10 -20.23 15.56
C TYR A 117 -10.82 -21.04 15.82
N ALA A 118 -10.91 -22.23 16.43
CA ALA A 118 -9.73 -23.05 16.70
C ALA A 118 -9.05 -23.44 15.38
N LEU A 119 -9.83 -23.89 14.40
CA LEU A 119 -9.34 -24.15 13.05
C LEU A 119 -8.76 -22.89 12.38
N SER A 120 -9.42 -21.74 12.55
CA SER A 120 -8.93 -20.45 12.05
C SER A 120 -7.52 -20.15 12.57
N LEU A 121 -7.30 -20.31 13.87
CA LEU A 121 -6.01 -19.99 14.50
C LEU A 121 -4.91 -20.95 14.05
N VAL A 122 -5.20 -22.26 13.90
CA VAL A 122 -4.23 -23.23 13.36
C VAL A 122 -3.74 -22.81 11.97
N ILE A 123 -4.66 -22.51 11.06
CA ILE A 123 -4.29 -22.11 9.69
C ILE A 123 -3.62 -20.73 9.69
N PHE A 124 -4.11 -19.78 10.48
CA PHE A 124 -3.53 -18.44 10.59
C PHE A 124 -2.07 -18.48 11.05
N TYR A 125 -1.78 -19.16 12.16
CA TYR A 125 -0.42 -19.26 12.69
C TYR A 125 0.51 -20.04 11.77
N PHE A 126 0.00 -21.04 11.04
CA PHE A 126 0.76 -21.68 9.97
C PHE A 126 1.12 -20.68 8.85
N VAL A 127 0.16 -19.90 8.36
CA VAL A 127 0.41 -18.89 7.31
C VAL A 127 1.40 -17.83 7.78
N VAL A 128 1.27 -17.35 9.01
CA VAL A 128 2.21 -16.39 9.60
C VAL A 128 3.60 -17.00 9.74
N GLY A 129 3.70 -18.25 10.20
CA GLY A 129 4.97 -18.97 10.30
C GLY A 129 5.66 -19.13 8.95
N VAL A 130 4.94 -19.49 7.89
CA VAL A 130 5.52 -19.60 6.53
C VAL A 130 5.99 -18.25 6.01
N LYS A 131 5.25 -17.16 6.28
CA LYS A 131 5.63 -15.82 5.83
C LYS A 131 6.87 -15.27 6.54
N ALA A 132 7.18 -15.79 7.72
CA ALA A 132 8.28 -15.35 8.54
C ALA A 132 9.63 -15.77 7.95
N ASP A 133 10.57 -14.83 7.85
CA ASP A 133 11.89 -15.08 7.26
C ASP A 133 12.96 -15.23 8.35
N LEU A 134 13.36 -16.48 8.63
CA LEU A 134 14.44 -16.79 9.57
C LEU A 134 15.79 -16.16 9.19
N SER A 135 15.99 -15.79 7.91
CA SER A 135 17.24 -15.14 7.49
C SER A 135 17.43 -13.74 8.11
N LEU A 136 16.37 -13.11 8.60
CA LEU A 136 16.42 -11.82 9.27
C LEU A 136 17.19 -11.87 10.60
N ILE A 137 17.08 -13.00 11.33
CA ILE A 137 17.81 -13.21 12.59
C ILE A 137 19.31 -13.01 12.36
N HIS A 138 19.83 -13.57 11.27
CA HIS A 138 21.26 -13.51 10.96
C HIS A 138 21.70 -12.12 10.44
N LYS A 139 20.82 -11.44 9.69
CA LYS A 139 21.14 -10.15 9.04
C LYS A 139 21.14 -8.95 9.99
N VAL A 140 20.22 -8.90 10.95
CA VAL A 140 20.06 -7.75 11.86
C VAL A 140 21.07 -7.77 13.02
N GLY A 141 21.67 -8.94 13.30
CA GLY A 141 22.83 -9.07 14.17
C GLY A 141 22.51 -9.10 15.68
N LYS A 142 23.56 -8.94 16.49
CA LYS A 142 23.53 -9.12 17.96
C LYS A 142 22.51 -8.23 18.68
N LYS A 143 22.15 -7.06 18.12
CA LYS A 143 21.21 -6.12 18.74
C LYS A 143 19.81 -6.71 18.90
N ALA A 144 19.28 -7.38 17.86
CA ALA A 144 17.95 -8.00 17.91
C ALA A 144 17.87 -9.10 18.97
N VAL A 145 18.93 -9.91 19.12
CA VAL A 145 19.02 -10.97 20.14
C VAL A 145 18.99 -10.38 21.54
N VAL A 146 19.80 -9.35 21.80
CA VAL A 146 19.84 -8.69 23.12
C VAL A 146 18.49 -8.08 23.48
N ILE A 147 17.83 -7.42 22.53
CA ILE A 147 16.50 -6.83 22.73
C ILE A 147 15.44 -7.92 23.02
N ALA A 148 15.45 -9.02 22.25
CA ALA A 148 14.50 -10.12 22.42
C ALA A 148 14.68 -10.85 23.77
N VAL A 149 15.93 -11.10 24.17
CA VAL A 149 16.25 -11.82 25.42
C VAL A 149 16.01 -10.94 26.64
N LEU A 150 16.47 -9.68 26.65
CA LEU A 150 16.22 -8.78 27.77
C LEU A 150 14.74 -8.37 27.86
N GLY A 151 14.09 -8.16 26.70
CA GLY A 151 12.67 -7.86 26.61
C GLY A 151 11.76 -8.98 27.13
N THR A 152 12.23 -10.24 27.11
CA THR A 152 11.52 -11.38 27.70
C THR A 152 11.92 -11.63 29.16
N LEU A 153 13.21 -11.63 29.50
CA LEU A 153 13.68 -11.95 30.86
C LEU A 153 13.31 -10.89 31.92
N LEU A 154 13.40 -9.60 31.59
CA LEU A 154 13.11 -8.53 32.55
C LEU A 154 11.66 -8.55 33.07
N PRO A 155 10.63 -8.79 32.23
CA PRO A 155 9.28 -9.01 32.72
C PRO A 155 9.16 -10.19 33.68
N TYR A 156 9.75 -11.36 33.41
CA TYR A 156 9.70 -12.50 34.34
C TYR A 156 10.26 -12.15 35.71
N ILE A 157 11.41 -11.47 35.74
CA ILE A 157 12.04 -11.01 37.00
C ILE A 157 11.12 -10.02 37.71
N SER A 158 10.54 -9.05 36.98
CA SER A 158 9.63 -8.06 37.56
C SER A 158 8.38 -8.69 38.18
N VAL A 159 7.83 -9.72 37.54
CA VAL A 159 6.66 -10.43 38.02
C VAL A 159 6.99 -11.27 39.24
N PHE A 160 8.13 -11.95 39.26
CA PHE A 160 8.59 -12.68 40.44
C PHE A 160 8.79 -11.75 41.66
N LEU A 161 9.38 -10.56 41.45
CA LEU A 161 9.53 -9.54 42.48
C LEU A 161 8.18 -8.98 42.98
N MET A 162 7.25 -8.70 42.05
CA MET A 162 5.89 -8.27 42.39
C MET A 162 5.13 -9.34 43.16
N ALA A 163 5.21 -10.59 42.69
CA ALA A 163 4.59 -11.75 43.30
C ALA A 163 5.01 -11.83 44.77
N THR A 164 6.32 -11.79 45.04
CA THR A 164 6.89 -11.86 46.40
C THR A 164 6.60 -10.63 47.26
N ALA A 165 6.59 -9.42 46.69
CA ALA A 165 6.34 -8.20 47.44
C ALA A 165 4.85 -8.01 47.83
N LEU A 166 3.91 -8.53 47.05
CA LEU A 166 2.47 -8.30 47.20
C LEU A 166 1.67 -9.53 47.64
N GLN A 167 2.31 -10.64 48.02
CA GLN A 167 1.65 -11.90 48.39
C GLN A 167 0.48 -11.72 49.37
N HIS A 168 0.62 -10.83 50.35
CA HIS A 168 -0.40 -10.60 51.38
C HIS A 168 -1.58 -9.71 50.96
N LYS A 169 -1.48 -9.02 49.81
CA LYS A 169 -2.51 -8.08 49.32
C LYS A 169 -3.23 -8.58 48.07
N MET A 170 -2.75 -9.65 47.44
CA MET A 170 -3.38 -10.21 46.25
C MET A 170 -4.65 -11.02 46.59
N PRO A 171 -5.67 -10.98 45.72
CA PRO A 171 -6.83 -11.86 45.85
C PRO A 171 -6.43 -13.34 45.83
N PRO A 172 -7.11 -14.21 46.59
CA PRO A 172 -6.79 -15.64 46.68
C PRO A 172 -6.60 -16.38 45.33
N PRO A 173 -7.39 -16.14 44.26
CA PRO A 173 -7.17 -16.83 42.98
C PRO A 173 -5.86 -16.43 42.27
N LEU A 174 -5.25 -15.30 42.63
CA LEU A 174 -3.97 -14.83 42.08
C LEU A 174 -2.77 -15.22 42.96
N THR A 175 -3.02 -15.61 44.20
CA THR A 175 -1.98 -16.02 45.15
C THR A 175 -1.54 -17.47 44.92
N GLU A 176 -2.33 -18.27 44.18
CA GLU A 176 -1.91 -19.59 43.72
C GLU A 176 -0.70 -19.46 42.77
N THR A 177 0.45 -19.94 43.21
CA THR A 177 1.73 -19.92 42.47
C THR A 177 1.64 -20.38 41.01
N PRO A 178 0.94 -21.48 40.65
CA PRO A 178 0.87 -21.90 39.25
C PRO A 178 0.10 -20.91 38.36
N VAL A 179 -1.00 -20.33 38.85
CA VAL A 179 -1.82 -19.36 38.09
C VAL A 179 -1.01 -18.10 37.80
N LEU A 180 -0.26 -17.60 38.79
CA LEU A 180 0.55 -16.39 38.62
C LEU A 180 1.71 -16.60 37.64
N ILE A 181 2.37 -17.76 37.70
CA ILE A 181 3.45 -18.12 36.76
C ILE A 181 2.90 -18.23 35.33
N ILE A 182 1.79 -18.95 35.14
CA ILE A 182 1.12 -19.10 33.85
C ILE A 182 0.68 -17.73 33.30
N LEU A 183 0.09 -16.89 34.16
CA LEU A 183 -0.35 -15.55 33.79
C LEU A 183 0.82 -14.68 33.32
N SER A 184 1.92 -14.70 34.07
CA SER A 184 3.14 -13.94 33.78
C SER A 184 3.80 -14.35 32.47
N ASP A 185 3.88 -15.67 32.24
CA ASP A 185 4.48 -16.29 31.07
C ASP A 185 3.80 -15.76 29.80
N ARG A 186 2.47 -15.84 29.73
CA ARG A 186 1.72 -15.38 28.56
C ARG A 186 1.72 -13.87 28.38
N TRP A 187 1.71 -13.11 29.47
CA TRP A 187 1.70 -11.65 29.36
C TRP A 187 3.04 -11.07 28.91
N CYS A 188 4.15 -11.77 29.20
CA CYS A 188 5.48 -11.43 28.73
C CYS A 188 5.66 -11.61 27.21
N LEU A 189 4.95 -12.57 26.59
CA LEU A 189 5.14 -12.93 25.19
C LEU A 189 4.98 -11.75 24.22
N THR A 190 5.91 -11.64 23.26
CA THR A 190 5.87 -10.76 22.08
C THR A 190 5.59 -11.59 20.84
N SER A 191 4.35 -11.62 20.35
CA SER A 191 4.03 -12.40 19.16
C SER A 191 4.48 -11.71 17.86
N TYR A 192 5.29 -12.39 17.04
CA TYR A 192 5.62 -11.97 15.67
C TYR A 192 4.37 -11.72 14.85
N ALA A 193 3.34 -12.56 15.00
CA ALA A 193 2.05 -12.41 14.32
C ALA A 193 1.42 -11.03 14.59
N VAL A 194 1.39 -10.62 15.86
CA VAL A 194 0.81 -9.33 16.27
C VAL A 194 1.66 -8.17 15.77
N VAL A 195 2.98 -8.22 15.99
CA VAL A 195 3.91 -7.16 15.56
C VAL A 195 3.86 -6.97 14.04
N SER A 196 3.80 -8.07 13.28
CA SER A 196 3.70 -8.01 11.81
C SER A 196 2.43 -7.33 11.32
N ILE A 197 1.28 -7.58 11.96
CA ILE A 197 0.01 -6.93 11.60
C ILE A 197 0.08 -5.44 11.92
N VAL A 198 0.54 -5.08 13.12
CA VAL A 198 0.63 -3.67 13.55
C VAL A 198 1.58 -2.88 12.65
N LEU A 199 2.77 -3.42 12.35
CA LEU A 199 3.73 -2.76 11.46
C LEU A 199 3.22 -2.66 10.02
N ARG A 200 2.46 -3.65 9.54
CA ARG A 200 1.83 -3.60 8.21
C ARG A 200 0.81 -2.48 8.11
N GLU A 201 -0.04 -2.33 9.11
CA GLU A 201 -1.05 -1.27 9.16
C GLU A 201 -0.44 0.13 9.32
N LEU A 202 0.71 0.22 10.00
CA LEU A 202 1.46 1.46 10.12
C LEU A 202 2.34 1.77 8.89
N ASN A 203 2.41 0.86 7.91
CA ASN A 203 3.35 0.92 6.77
C ASN A 203 4.82 1.01 7.19
N LEU A 204 5.19 0.37 8.30
CA LEU A 204 6.55 0.41 8.87
C LEU A 204 7.33 -0.89 8.68
N LEU A 205 6.77 -1.91 8.01
CA LEU A 205 7.43 -3.21 7.77
C LEU A 205 8.81 -3.07 7.12
N THR A 206 8.97 -2.13 6.19
CA THR A 206 10.20 -1.92 5.42
C THR A 206 11.21 -1.02 6.13
N SER A 207 10.78 -0.29 7.17
CA SER A 207 11.63 0.63 7.91
C SER A 207 12.75 -0.12 8.64
N LYS A 208 13.89 0.56 8.87
CA LYS A 208 15.01 0.00 9.67
C LYS A 208 14.53 -0.47 11.05
N LEU A 209 13.63 0.30 11.67
CA LEU A 209 13.04 0.00 12.97
C LEU A 209 12.07 -1.20 12.89
N GLY A 210 11.24 -1.26 11.84
CA GLY A 210 10.32 -2.36 11.61
C GLY A 210 11.04 -3.70 11.39
N ARG A 211 12.11 -3.73 10.59
CA ARG A 211 12.93 -4.94 10.42
C ARG A 211 13.59 -5.40 11.72
N LEU A 212 14.03 -4.46 12.56
CA LEU A 212 14.56 -4.76 13.90
C LEU A 212 13.47 -5.33 14.80
N ALA A 213 12.27 -4.73 14.83
CA ALA A 213 11.12 -5.21 15.59
C ALA A 213 10.68 -6.61 15.16
N MET A 214 10.58 -6.86 13.84
CA MET A 214 10.19 -8.15 13.27
C MET A 214 11.19 -9.26 13.63
N SER A 215 12.49 -8.99 13.47
CA SER A 215 13.54 -9.95 13.85
C SER A 215 13.59 -10.21 15.35
N ALA A 216 13.47 -9.17 16.19
CA ALA A 216 13.43 -9.32 17.64
C ALA A 216 12.17 -10.08 18.10
N ALA A 217 11.01 -9.80 17.53
CA ALA A 217 9.75 -10.51 17.84
C ALA A 217 9.83 -11.99 17.45
N LEU A 218 10.43 -12.30 16.30
CA LEU A 218 10.61 -13.68 15.86
C LEU A 218 11.56 -14.46 16.78
N ILE A 219 12.68 -13.85 17.19
CA ILE A 219 13.59 -14.46 18.17
C ILE A 219 12.86 -14.67 19.49
N ALA A 220 12.09 -13.69 19.94
CA ALA A 220 11.35 -13.77 21.18
C ALA A 220 10.24 -14.85 21.14
N ASP A 221 9.56 -15.05 20.01
CA ASP A 221 8.62 -16.18 19.82
C ASP A 221 9.33 -17.54 19.96
N ILE A 222 10.53 -17.69 19.38
CA ILE A 222 11.33 -18.93 19.53
C ILE A 222 11.74 -19.12 20.99
N VAL A 223 12.26 -18.08 21.65
CA VAL A 223 12.65 -18.14 23.07
C VAL A 223 11.45 -18.49 23.95
N HIS A 224 10.30 -17.88 23.68
CA HIS A 224 9.08 -18.13 24.43
C HIS A 224 8.54 -19.55 24.20
N LEU A 225 8.63 -20.09 22.98
CA LEU A 225 8.25 -21.47 22.70
C LEU A 225 9.01 -22.47 23.58
N PHE A 226 10.32 -22.26 23.78
CA PHE A 226 11.10 -23.09 24.70
C PHE A 226 10.79 -22.79 26.18
N ALA A 227 10.57 -21.51 26.53
CA ALA A 227 10.18 -21.13 27.89
C ALA A 227 8.84 -21.76 28.30
N GLU A 228 7.85 -21.77 27.41
CA GLU A 228 6.55 -22.42 27.59
C GLU A 228 6.72 -23.93 27.84
N ALA A 229 7.59 -24.61 27.10
CA ALA A 229 7.88 -26.03 27.33
C ALA A 229 8.49 -26.27 28.72
N CYS A 230 9.39 -25.39 29.18
CA CYS A 230 9.96 -25.46 30.52
C CYS A 230 8.92 -25.20 31.63
N VAL A 231 8.05 -24.19 31.46
CA VAL A 231 6.96 -23.89 32.39
C VAL A 231 5.96 -25.05 32.43
N GLY A 232 5.59 -25.61 31.27
CA GLY A 232 4.71 -26.78 31.19
C GLY A 232 5.28 -28.01 31.91
N THR A 233 6.59 -28.24 31.80
CA THR A 233 7.31 -29.30 32.54
C THR A 233 7.15 -29.13 34.05
N PHE A 234 7.33 -27.91 34.55
CA PHE A 234 7.17 -27.58 35.96
C PHE A 234 5.74 -27.82 36.44
N LEU A 235 4.74 -27.35 35.68
CA LEU A 235 3.33 -27.49 36.03
C LEU A 235 2.86 -28.96 36.05
N VAL A 236 3.31 -29.77 35.07
CA VAL A 236 3.01 -31.21 35.04
C VAL A 236 3.67 -31.91 36.24
N SER A 237 4.90 -31.55 36.58
CA SER A 237 5.60 -32.10 37.74
C SER A 237 4.90 -31.76 39.06
N GLU A 238 4.38 -30.54 39.20
CA GLU A 238 3.66 -30.09 40.40
C GLU A 238 2.30 -30.79 40.51
N LYS A 239 1.53 -30.85 39.41
CA LYS A 239 0.19 -31.45 39.37
C LYS A 239 0.19 -32.95 39.66
N GLU A 240 1.16 -33.67 39.10
CA GLU A 240 1.23 -35.14 39.22
C GLU A 240 2.14 -35.60 40.38
N GLY A 241 2.91 -34.70 40.99
CA GLY A 241 3.86 -35.00 42.07
C GLY A 241 5.06 -35.86 41.64
N ASP A 242 5.28 -36.03 40.34
CA ASP A 242 6.34 -36.88 39.77
C ASP A 242 7.19 -36.10 38.75
N PRO A 243 8.49 -35.84 39.04
CA PRO A 243 9.38 -35.12 38.13
C PRO A 243 9.64 -35.87 36.83
N MET A 244 9.46 -37.19 36.79
CA MET A 244 9.66 -37.98 35.57
C MET A 244 8.59 -37.68 34.52
N LYS A 245 7.35 -37.40 34.94
CA LYS A 245 6.27 -36.98 34.03
C LYS A 245 6.55 -35.60 33.43
N GLY A 246 7.12 -34.69 34.22
CA GLY A 246 7.61 -33.40 33.72
C GLY A 246 8.68 -33.59 32.64
N LEU A 247 9.72 -34.39 32.94
CA LEU A 247 10.78 -34.69 31.97
C LEU A 247 10.24 -35.35 30.69
N LEU A 248 9.27 -36.26 30.82
CA LEU A 248 8.61 -36.89 29.67
C LEU A 248 7.88 -35.86 28.80
N ALA A 249 7.19 -34.89 29.42
CA ALA A 249 6.55 -33.79 28.70
C ALA A 249 7.58 -32.98 27.90
N LEU A 250 8.73 -32.63 28.50
CA LEU A 250 9.81 -31.93 27.80
C LEU A 250 10.38 -32.75 26.62
N LEU A 251 10.62 -34.04 26.83
CA LEU A 251 11.11 -34.94 25.78
C LEU A 251 10.11 -35.09 24.63
N SER A 252 8.81 -35.14 24.94
CA SER A 252 7.76 -35.20 23.91
C SER A 252 7.68 -33.93 23.06
N PHE A 253 7.87 -32.75 23.67
CA PHE A 253 7.99 -31.48 22.96
C PHE A 253 9.24 -31.46 22.05
N LEU A 254 10.41 -31.88 22.55
CA LEU A 254 11.62 -32.00 21.72
C LEU A 254 11.44 -33.02 20.58
N GLY A 255 10.70 -34.10 20.84
CA GLY A 255 10.30 -35.09 19.84
C GLY A 255 9.45 -34.48 18.72
N LEU A 256 8.48 -33.63 19.06
CA LEU A 256 7.66 -32.91 18.07
C LEU A 256 8.53 -31.99 17.18
N VAL A 257 9.41 -31.20 17.80
CA VAL A 257 10.37 -30.36 17.07
C VAL A 257 11.25 -31.21 16.14
N GLY A 258 11.70 -32.37 16.63
CA GLY A 258 12.44 -33.35 15.84
C GLY A 258 11.65 -33.88 14.65
N ILE A 259 10.38 -34.27 14.82
CA ILE A 259 9.50 -34.75 13.74
C ILE A 259 9.29 -33.67 12.68
N ILE A 260 9.05 -32.43 13.11
CA ILE A 260 8.89 -31.29 12.19
C ILE A 260 10.15 -31.09 11.34
N MET A 261 11.33 -31.14 11.97
CA MET A 261 12.62 -30.94 11.29
C MET A 261 13.06 -32.11 10.41
N LEU A 262 12.87 -33.35 10.86
CA LEU A 262 13.42 -34.56 10.23
C LEU A 262 12.44 -35.25 9.27
N VAL A 263 11.13 -35.06 9.43
CA VAL A 263 10.11 -35.75 8.61
C VAL A 263 9.33 -34.73 7.78
N MET A 264 8.67 -33.77 8.43
CA MET A 264 7.75 -32.87 7.75
C MET A 264 8.48 -31.91 6.80
N ARG A 265 9.56 -31.28 7.26
CA ARG A 265 10.37 -30.36 6.44
C ARG A 265 10.92 -31.02 5.16
N PRO A 266 11.64 -32.15 5.20
CA PRO A 266 12.16 -32.75 3.98
C PRO A 266 11.06 -33.22 3.03
N LEU A 267 9.90 -33.64 3.55
CA LEU A 267 8.74 -34.00 2.73
C LEU A 267 8.23 -32.79 1.93
N VAL A 268 8.06 -31.62 2.57
CA VAL A 268 7.64 -30.40 1.84
C VAL A 268 8.72 -29.94 0.86
N LEU A 269 9.99 -29.98 1.23
CA LEU A 269 11.08 -29.62 0.32
C LEU A 269 11.15 -30.56 -0.89
N TRP A 270 10.85 -31.85 -0.71
CA TRP A 270 10.74 -32.80 -1.80
C TRP A 270 9.54 -32.53 -2.70
N LEU A 271 8.39 -32.11 -2.14
CA LEU A 271 7.23 -31.62 -2.89
C LEU A 271 7.59 -30.41 -3.75
N ILE A 272 8.30 -29.42 -3.18
CA ILE A 272 8.72 -28.20 -3.86
C ILE A 272 9.69 -28.52 -5.01
N ARG A 273 10.59 -29.50 -4.86
CA ARG A 273 11.50 -29.91 -5.94
C ARG A 273 10.79 -30.53 -7.15
N ARG A 274 9.55 -30.98 -6.99
CA ARG A 274 8.74 -31.54 -8.08
C ARG A 274 7.91 -30.49 -8.82
N THR A 275 7.76 -29.30 -8.27
CA THR A 275 7.05 -28.21 -8.95
C THR A 275 7.99 -27.50 -9.92
N PRO A 276 7.57 -27.25 -11.17
CA PRO A 276 8.38 -26.50 -12.12
C PRO A 276 8.64 -25.08 -11.60
N ASP A 277 9.83 -24.56 -11.88
CA ASP A 277 10.29 -23.28 -11.35
C ASP A 277 9.35 -22.13 -11.80
N GLY A 278 8.88 -21.34 -10.83
CA GLY A 278 7.94 -20.23 -11.06
C GLY A 278 6.46 -20.61 -11.07
N ALA A 279 6.10 -21.90 -11.09
CA ALA A 279 4.72 -22.34 -11.01
C ALA A 279 4.21 -22.41 -9.56
N LEU A 280 2.91 -22.19 -9.39
CA LEU A 280 2.19 -22.45 -8.15
C LEU A 280 2.22 -23.96 -7.82
N LEU A 281 2.19 -24.32 -6.53
CA LEU A 281 2.04 -25.71 -6.11
C LEU A 281 0.79 -26.33 -6.75
N SER A 282 0.94 -27.58 -7.20
CA SER A 282 -0.18 -28.40 -7.62
C SER A 282 -1.23 -28.47 -6.49
N GLU A 283 -2.50 -28.58 -6.85
CA GLU A 283 -3.59 -28.61 -5.86
C GLU A 283 -3.40 -29.73 -4.82
N ALA A 284 -2.98 -30.92 -5.27
CA ALA A 284 -2.71 -32.05 -4.39
C ALA A 284 -1.54 -31.77 -3.41
N SER A 285 -0.43 -31.20 -3.92
CA SER A 285 0.71 -30.83 -3.09
C SER A 285 0.34 -29.76 -2.06
N PHE A 286 -0.43 -28.75 -2.47
CA PHE A 286 -0.92 -27.70 -1.59
C PHE A 286 -1.83 -28.24 -0.48
N VAL A 287 -2.80 -29.10 -0.81
CA VAL A 287 -3.69 -29.75 0.18
C VAL A 287 -2.89 -30.61 1.15
N SER A 288 -1.86 -31.34 0.68
CA SER A 288 -1.02 -32.15 1.56
C SER A 288 -0.25 -31.31 2.58
N VAL A 289 0.25 -30.13 2.19
CA VAL A 289 0.94 -29.21 3.12
C VAL A 289 -0.04 -28.68 4.18
N LEU A 290 -1.28 -28.34 3.79
CA LEU A 290 -2.29 -27.90 4.74
C LEU A 290 -2.68 -29.02 5.73
N LEU A 291 -2.81 -30.26 5.25
CA LEU A 291 -3.06 -31.43 6.11
C LEU A 291 -1.91 -31.67 7.10
N MET A 292 -0.65 -31.49 6.67
CA MET A 292 0.50 -31.57 7.56
C MET A 292 0.49 -30.47 8.63
N ALA A 293 0.04 -29.25 8.29
CA ALA A 293 -0.12 -28.18 9.27
C ALA A 293 -1.19 -28.52 10.32
N LEU A 294 -2.33 -29.09 9.90
CA LEU A 294 -3.37 -29.59 10.80
C LEU A 294 -2.86 -30.73 11.69
N ALA A 295 -2.09 -31.67 11.12
CA ALA A 295 -1.45 -32.74 11.88
C ALA A 295 -0.47 -32.20 12.93
N CYS A 296 0.29 -31.15 12.62
CA CYS A 296 1.17 -30.49 13.60
C CYS A 296 0.37 -29.89 14.77
N GLY A 297 -0.78 -29.25 14.50
CA GLY A 297 -1.68 -28.74 15.53
C GLY A 297 -2.23 -29.86 16.44
N LEU A 298 -2.68 -30.96 15.83
CA LEU A 298 -3.14 -32.14 16.56
C LEU A 298 -2.04 -32.73 17.46
N MET A 299 -0.82 -32.88 16.93
CA MET A 299 0.30 -33.41 17.71
C MET A 299 0.69 -32.49 18.87
N SER A 300 0.65 -31.17 18.69
CA SER A 300 0.87 -30.21 19.78
C SER A 300 -0.14 -30.37 20.91
N GLU A 301 -1.43 -30.53 20.56
CA GLU A 301 -2.50 -30.71 21.54
C GLU A 301 -2.38 -32.04 22.31
N ILE A 302 -2.01 -33.13 21.63
CA ILE A 302 -1.75 -34.43 22.27
C ILE A 302 -0.60 -34.33 23.29
N ILE A 303 0.42 -33.53 23.00
CA ILE A 303 1.57 -33.32 23.90
C ILE A 303 1.21 -32.40 25.08
N GLY A 304 0.11 -31.65 24.98
CA GLY A 304 -0.31 -30.68 26.00
C GLY A 304 0.30 -29.28 25.80
N VAL A 305 0.88 -29.01 24.62
CA VAL A 305 1.30 -27.66 24.20
C VAL A 305 0.12 -26.95 23.53
N ASP A 306 0.14 -25.62 23.47
CA ASP A 306 -0.87 -24.85 22.75
C ASP A 306 -0.96 -25.29 21.27
N PHE A 307 -2.19 -25.56 20.79
CA PHE A 307 -2.46 -26.09 19.45
C PHE A 307 -1.99 -25.17 18.31
N MET A 308 -1.68 -23.90 18.61
CA MET A 308 -1.14 -22.91 17.68
C MET A 308 0.37 -23.03 17.48
N ALA A 309 1.09 -23.56 18.48
CA ALA A 309 2.56 -23.58 18.52
C ALA A 309 3.16 -24.50 17.45
N GLY A 310 2.62 -25.72 17.28
CA GLY A 310 3.06 -26.67 16.26
C GLY A 310 2.93 -26.15 14.83
N PRO A 311 1.75 -25.69 14.39
CA PRO A 311 1.54 -25.09 13.08
C PRO A 311 2.44 -23.88 12.82
N PHE A 312 2.63 -23.01 13.82
CA PHE A 312 3.54 -21.86 13.73
C PHE A 312 4.99 -22.30 13.51
N PHE A 313 5.49 -23.23 14.34
CA PHE A 313 6.86 -23.74 14.24
C PHE A 313 7.09 -24.52 12.94
N PHE A 314 6.11 -25.31 12.51
CA PHE A 314 6.14 -25.98 11.21
C PHE A 314 6.25 -24.95 10.08
N GLY A 315 5.44 -23.88 10.11
CA GLY A 315 5.53 -22.78 9.15
C GLY A 315 6.92 -22.12 9.13
N LEU A 316 7.50 -21.81 10.29
CA LEU A 316 8.81 -21.17 10.42
C LEU A 316 9.94 -21.97 9.75
N VAL A 317 9.85 -23.30 9.80
CA VAL A 317 10.87 -24.21 9.26
C VAL A 317 10.80 -24.32 7.73
N LEU A 318 9.66 -23.94 7.14
CA LEU A 318 9.44 -23.95 5.69
C LEU A 318 10.00 -22.68 5.02
N PRO A 319 10.41 -22.77 3.75
CA PRO A 319 10.84 -21.59 3.00
C PRO A 319 9.64 -20.68 2.68
N GLY A 320 9.64 -19.45 3.18
CA GLY A 320 8.57 -18.47 2.91
C GLY A 320 8.54 -17.87 1.50
N GLY A 321 9.51 -18.21 0.63
CA GLY A 321 9.55 -17.72 -0.76
C GLY A 321 8.68 -18.55 -1.72
N ALA A 322 8.69 -18.16 -3.00
CA ALA A 322 8.12 -18.97 -4.07
C ALA A 322 8.79 -20.37 -4.12
N PRO A 323 8.04 -21.44 -4.46
CA PRO A 323 6.62 -21.43 -4.84
C PRO A 323 5.64 -21.51 -3.66
N LEU A 324 6.09 -21.88 -2.46
CA LEU A 324 5.20 -22.17 -1.32
C LEU A 324 4.54 -20.92 -0.75
N GLY A 325 5.32 -19.91 -0.35
CA GLY A 325 4.78 -18.70 0.27
C GLY A 325 3.85 -17.92 -0.65
N THR A 326 4.17 -17.86 -1.95
CA THR A 326 3.30 -17.20 -2.95
C THR A 326 1.97 -17.91 -3.09
N THR A 327 1.95 -19.24 -3.19
CA THR A 327 0.69 -20.01 -3.26
C THR A 327 -0.18 -19.84 -2.03
N LEU A 328 0.44 -19.79 -0.84
CA LEU A 328 -0.26 -19.67 0.42
C LEU A 328 -0.90 -18.28 0.56
N VAL A 329 -0.17 -17.23 0.14
CA VAL A 329 -0.69 -15.86 0.09
C VAL A 329 -1.83 -15.72 -0.91
N GLU A 330 -1.73 -16.32 -2.09
CA GLU A 330 -2.75 -16.21 -3.12
C GLU A 330 -4.03 -16.99 -2.78
N ARG A 331 -3.90 -18.20 -2.21
CA ARG A 331 -5.03 -19.12 -2.01
C ARG A 331 -5.65 -19.07 -0.60
N VAL A 332 -4.85 -18.82 0.44
CA VAL A 332 -5.29 -19.00 1.84
C VAL A 332 -5.33 -17.69 2.61
N ASP A 333 -4.30 -16.86 2.49
CA ASP A 333 -4.12 -15.70 3.38
C ASP A 333 -5.30 -14.73 3.34
N ARG A 334 -5.81 -14.41 2.14
CA ARG A 334 -6.98 -13.51 1.99
C ARG A 334 -8.24 -14.10 2.63
N PHE A 335 -8.44 -15.42 2.51
CA PHE A 335 -9.58 -16.10 3.11
C PHE A 335 -9.46 -16.16 4.64
N VAL A 336 -8.28 -16.51 5.15
CA VAL A 336 -8.03 -16.56 6.60
C VAL A 336 -8.15 -15.19 7.22
N THR A 337 -7.44 -14.17 6.71
CA THR A 337 -7.46 -12.82 7.28
C THR A 337 -8.79 -12.10 7.08
N GLY A 338 -9.49 -12.36 5.98
CA GLY A 338 -10.76 -11.72 5.65
C GLY A 338 -12.00 -12.37 6.29
N VAL A 339 -12.03 -13.70 6.43
CA VAL A 339 -13.24 -14.43 6.87
C VAL A 339 -13.02 -15.14 8.21
N LEU A 340 -11.91 -15.86 8.39
CA LEU A 340 -11.73 -16.71 9.58
C LEU A 340 -11.22 -15.93 10.80
N LEU A 341 -10.28 -15.00 10.61
CA LEU A 341 -9.69 -14.18 11.68
C LEU A 341 -10.72 -13.33 12.46
N PRO A 342 -11.67 -12.65 11.77
CA PRO A 342 -12.71 -11.88 12.46
C PRO A 342 -13.54 -12.75 13.41
N VAL A 343 -13.80 -14.01 13.05
CA VAL A 343 -14.56 -14.94 13.90
C VAL A 343 -13.84 -15.14 15.22
N CYS A 344 -12.54 -15.40 15.20
CA CYS A 344 -11.76 -15.58 16.40
C CYS A 344 -11.79 -14.36 17.33
N LEU A 345 -11.53 -13.17 16.77
CA LEU A 345 -11.42 -11.96 17.58
C LEU A 345 -12.78 -11.49 18.12
N VAL A 346 -13.85 -11.68 17.33
CA VAL A 346 -15.21 -11.37 17.76
C VAL A 346 -15.69 -12.35 18.82
N VAL A 347 -15.41 -13.66 18.69
CA VAL A 347 -15.73 -14.66 19.75
C VAL A 347 -15.07 -14.30 21.08
N GLY A 348 -13.79 -13.89 21.04
CA GLY A 348 -13.08 -13.41 22.22
C GLY A 348 -13.76 -12.20 22.87
N GLY A 349 -14.14 -11.20 22.07
CA GLY A 349 -14.88 -10.04 22.58
C GLY A 349 -16.28 -10.39 23.09
N MET A 350 -17.00 -11.29 22.43
CA MET A 350 -18.39 -11.63 22.74
C MET A 350 -18.58 -12.30 24.11
N ARG A 351 -17.55 -12.95 24.63
CA ARG A 351 -17.57 -13.60 25.95
C ARG A 351 -17.34 -12.64 27.11
N THR A 352 -17.09 -11.35 26.85
CA THR A 352 -16.83 -10.33 27.87
C THR A 352 -18.12 -9.83 28.50
N ASN A 353 -18.13 -9.75 29.83
CA ASN A 353 -19.27 -9.25 30.59
C ASN A 353 -18.86 -8.09 31.49
N LEU A 354 -19.12 -6.86 31.06
CA LEU A 354 -18.76 -5.67 31.84
C LEU A 354 -19.50 -5.60 33.20
N ALA A 355 -20.64 -6.27 33.34
CA ALA A 355 -21.38 -6.29 34.60
C ALA A 355 -20.71 -7.15 35.69
N SER A 356 -19.79 -8.06 35.31
CA SER A 356 -19.05 -8.87 36.30
C SER A 356 -17.90 -8.12 36.98
N LEU A 357 -17.64 -6.86 36.59
CA LEU A 357 -16.62 -5.98 37.19
C LEU A 357 -17.10 -5.23 38.45
N ALA A 358 -18.12 -5.74 39.14
CA ALA A 358 -18.71 -5.06 40.30
C ALA A 358 -17.71 -4.86 41.46
N ASP A 359 -16.73 -5.76 41.61
CA ASP A 359 -15.69 -5.66 42.63
C ASP A 359 -14.50 -4.82 42.16
N ALA A 360 -14.60 -3.50 42.37
CA ALA A 360 -13.60 -2.51 41.95
C ALA A 360 -12.20 -2.74 42.54
N THR A 361 -12.10 -3.36 43.72
CA THR A 361 -10.83 -3.62 44.41
C THR A 361 -10.04 -4.75 43.77
N GLN A 362 -10.68 -5.88 43.44
CA GLN A 362 -10.03 -7.02 42.79
C GLN A 362 -9.61 -6.67 41.36
N TRP A 363 -10.49 -5.97 40.63
CA TRP A 363 -10.17 -5.45 39.31
C TRP A 363 -8.95 -4.52 39.34
N GLY A 364 -8.91 -3.57 40.29
CA GLY A 364 -7.82 -2.61 40.41
C GLY A 364 -6.46 -3.28 40.64
N TRP A 365 -6.39 -4.31 41.50
CA TRP A 365 -5.15 -5.06 41.72
C TRP A 365 -4.68 -5.82 40.48
N PHE A 366 -5.60 -6.46 39.77
CA PHE A 366 -5.28 -7.20 38.55
C PHE A 366 -4.82 -6.27 37.43
N GLU A 367 -5.50 -5.15 37.22
CA GLU A 367 -5.12 -4.17 36.20
C GLU A 367 -3.74 -3.56 36.54
N MET A 368 -3.46 -3.28 37.82
CA MET A 368 -2.13 -2.83 38.26
C MET A 368 -1.03 -3.86 37.96
N PHE A 369 -1.31 -5.15 38.15
CA PHE A 369 -0.38 -6.23 37.80
C PHE A 369 -0.09 -6.26 36.29
N VAL A 370 -1.15 -6.19 35.48
CA VAL A 370 -1.07 -6.14 34.01
C VAL A 370 -0.27 -4.93 33.54
N VAL A 371 -0.54 -3.74 34.09
CA VAL A 371 0.19 -2.50 33.79
C VAL A 371 1.67 -2.65 34.12
N LEU A 372 2.00 -3.23 35.28
CA LEU A 372 3.40 -3.44 35.67
C LEU A 372 4.13 -4.36 34.67
N CYS A 373 3.49 -5.45 34.24
CA CYS A 373 4.05 -6.35 33.23
C CYS A 373 4.32 -5.64 31.90
N VAL A 374 3.40 -4.77 31.46
CA VAL A 374 3.57 -3.97 30.24
C VAL A 374 4.70 -2.96 30.40
N VAL A 375 4.80 -2.29 31.55
CA VAL A 375 5.87 -1.33 31.84
C VAL A 375 7.23 -2.00 31.90
N SER A 376 7.36 -3.14 32.59
CA SER A 376 8.63 -3.86 32.69
C SER A 376 9.09 -4.39 31.33
N LYS A 377 8.15 -4.83 30.48
CA LYS A 377 8.42 -5.22 29.10
C LYS A 377 8.87 -4.06 28.23
N PHE A 378 8.16 -2.94 28.32
CA PHE A 378 8.53 -1.72 27.63
C PHE A 378 9.96 -1.27 28.02
N LEU A 379 10.27 -1.25 29.31
CA LEU A 379 11.60 -0.93 29.82
C LEU A 379 12.65 -1.96 29.36
N GLY A 380 12.30 -3.25 29.35
CA GLY A 380 13.19 -4.32 28.91
C GLY A 380 13.58 -4.26 27.44
N VAL A 381 12.78 -3.59 26.61
CA VAL A 381 13.11 -3.29 25.21
C VAL A 381 13.85 -1.96 25.08
N VAL A 382 13.42 -0.92 25.79
CA VAL A 382 14.00 0.44 25.66
C VAL A 382 15.41 0.54 26.22
N LEU A 383 15.68 -0.04 27.39
CA LEU A 383 16.98 0.00 28.04
C LEU A 383 18.13 -0.52 27.14
N PRO A 384 18.04 -1.72 26.55
CA PRO A 384 19.11 -2.21 25.66
C PRO A 384 19.25 -1.38 24.38
N CYS A 385 18.19 -0.72 23.91
CA CYS A 385 18.27 0.18 22.76
C CYS A 385 19.09 1.43 23.07
N ILE A 386 18.89 2.02 24.26
CA ILE A 386 19.67 3.18 24.72
C ILE A 386 21.14 2.78 24.92
N CYS A 387 21.41 1.62 25.52
CA CYS A 387 22.77 1.09 25.64
C CYS A 387 23.43 0.75 24.29
N SER A 388 22.65 0.64 23.21
CA SER A 388 23.12 0.35 21.86
C SER A 388 23.24 1.59 20.96
N ASP A 389 23.28 2.79 21.56
CA ASP A 389 23.36 4.11 20.93
C ASP A 389 22.22 4.42 19.93
N MET A 390 21.01 3.91 20.17
CA MET A 390 19.84 4.31 19.38
C MET A 390 19.25 5.63 19.88
N PRO A 391 18.79 6.52 18.99
CA PRO A 391 18.14 7.76 19.40
C PRO A 391 16.88 7.44 20.22
N HIS A 392 16.66 8.23 21.28
CA HIS A 392 15.60 7.94 22.26
C HIS A 392 14.20 7.79 21.65
N ARG A 393 13.89 8.53 20.58
CA ARG A 393 12.59 8.43 19.87
C ARG A 393 12.41 7.07 19.20
N ASP A 394 13.46 6.53 18.57
CA ASP A 394 13.42 5.23 17.92
C ASP A 394 13.36 4.11 18.96
N ALA A 395 14.10 4.26 20.07
CA ALA A 395 14.05 3.31 21.19
C ALA A 395 12.64 3.21 21.80
N VAL A 396 12.01 4.35 22.10
CA VAL A 396 10.63 4.40 22.62
C VAL A 396 9.64 3.82 21.61
N SER A 397 9.77 4.17 20.33
CA SER A 397 8.90 3.65 19.26
C SER A 397 9.02 2.13 19.13
N LEU A 398 10.25 1.59 19.20
CA LEU A 398 10.48 0.14 19.21
C LEU A 398 9.87 -0.55 20.43
N GLY A 399 10.03 0.06 21.61
CA GLY A 399 9.41 -0.43 22.86
C GLY A 399 7.89 -0.55 22.74
N LEU A 400 7.24 0.45 22.13
CA LEU A 400 5.79 0.43 21.88
C LEU A 400 5.39 -0.64 20.85
N MET A 401 6.17 -0.77 19.76
CA MET A 401 5.93 -1.80 18.74
C MET A 401 6.01 -3.21 19.32
N MET A 402 7.02 -3.50 20.15
CA MET A 402 7.18 -4.82 20.77
C MET A 402 6.19 -5.06 21.93
N SER A 403 5.59 -4.00 22.49
CA SER A 403 4.59 -4.12 23.55
C SER A 403 3.15 -4.24 23.03
N SER A 404 2.95 -4.27 21.71
CA SER A 404 1.61 -4.42 21.13
C SER A 404 0.99 -5.78 21.48
N LYS A 405 -0.27 -5.76 21.90
CA LYS A 405 -1.09 -6.91 22.27
C LYS A 405 -2.20 -7.11 21.25
N GLY A 406 -2.57 -8.36 20.96
CA GLY A 406 -3.56 -8.62 19.91
C GLY A 406 -4.04 -10.05 19.86
N ILE A 407 -3.92 -10.66 18.68
CA ILE A 407 -4.61 -11.93 18.39
C ILE A 407 -4.15 -13.11 19.23
N TYR A 408 -2.85 -13.19 19.55
CA TYR A 408 -2.33 -14.29 20.38
C TYR A 408 -2.98 -14.25 21.76
N GLU A 409 -2.93 -13.09 22.42
CA GLU A 409 -3.44 -12.95 23.79
C GLU A 409 -4.95 -13.19 23.89
N VAL A 410 -5.72 -12.81 22.85
CA VAL A 410 -7.14 -13.15 22.77
C VAL A 410 -7.35 -14.67 22.66
N GLY A 411 -6.58 -15.34 21.80
CA GLY A 411 -6.65 -16.79 21.65
C GLY A 411 -6.33 -17.54 22.94
N THR A 412 -5.28 -17.11 23.66
CA THR A 412 -4.92 -17.66 24.97
C THR A 412 -5.99 -17.40 26.03
N ALA A 413 -6.55 -16.19 26.08
CA ALA A 413 -7.63 -15.86 27.01
C ALA A 413 -8.86 -16.75 26.80
N ILE A 414 -9.23 -17.03 25.54
CA ILE A 414 -10.34 -17.93 25.21
C ILE A 414 -10.07 -19.33 25.76
N ARG A 415 -8.86 -19.87 25.54
CA ARG A 415 -8.45 -21.20 26.01
C ARG A 415 -8.48 -21.29 27.54
N TRP A 416 -8.00 -20.28 28.25
CA TRP A 416 -8.04 -20.25 29.71
C TRP A 416 -9.44 -20.23 30.30
N LYS A 417 -10.37 -19.53 29.64
CA LYS A 417 -11.78 -19.56 30.00
C LYS A 417 -12.41 -20.94 29.77
N GLU A 418 -11.98 -21.66 28.73
CA GLU A 418 -12.46 -23.01 28.44
C GLU A 418 -11.90 -24.06 29.40
N THR A 419 -10.62 -23.97 29.75
CA THR A 419 -9.98 -24.85 30.75
C THR A 419 -10.30 -24.47 32.19
N GLN A 420 -11.16 -23.46 32.41
CA GLN A 420 -11.55 -22.95 33.73
C GLN A 420 -10.36 -22.53 34.61
N ILE A 421 -9.26 -22.08 33.99
CA ILE A 421 -8.12 -21.50 34.72
C ILE A 421 -8.45 -20.09 35.20
N VAL A 422 -9.34 -19.39 34.47
CA VAL A 422 -9.64 -17.98 34.65
C VAL A 422 -11.14 -17.75 34.73
N ASP A 423 -11.56 -17.06 35.80
CA ASP A 423 -12.96 -16.66 36.03
C ASP A 423 -13.44 -15.59 35.06
N ASP A 424 -14.76 -15.40 34.96
CA ASP A 424 -15.39 -14.42 34.06
C ASP A 424 -14.89 -12.97 34.28
N GLN A 425 -14.59 -12.60 35.52
CA GLN A 425 -14.06 -11.28 35.87
C GLN A 425 -12.63 -11.08 35.36
N LEU A 426 -11.75 -12.05 35.61
CA LEU A 426 -10.37 -12.02 35.13
C LEU A 426 -10.31 -12.06 33.60
N TYR A 427 -11.16 -12.89 32.97
CA TYR A 427 -11.28 -12.94 31.50
C TYR A 427 -11.68 -11.58 30.92
N THR A 428 -12.70 -10.94 31.48
CA THR A 428 -13.16 -9.61 31.02
C THR A 428 -12.06 -8.57 31.18
N THR A 429 -11.27 -8.64 32.26
CA THR A 429 -10.15 -7.72 32.50
C THR A 429 -8.99 -7.94 31.53
N LEU A 430 -8.67 -9.20 31.20
CA LEU A 430 -7.68 -9.54 30.18
C LEU A 430 -8.06 -8.98 28.81
N ILE A 431 -9.31 -9.15 28.38
CA ILE A 431 -9.76 -8.61 27.08
C ILE A 431 -9.76 -7.07 27.10
N LEU A 432 -10.17 -6.44 28.20
CA LEU A 432 -10.16 -4.97 28.32
C LEU A 432 -8.74 -4.41 28.22
N SER A 433 -7.78 -5.01 28.93
CA SER A 433 -6.38 -4.61 28.86
C SER A 433 -5.78 -4.84 27.47
N ILE A 434 -6.11 -5.93 26.77
CA ILE A 434 -5.69 -6.13 25.36
C ILE A 434 -6.23 -4.99 24.47
N VAL A 435 -7.48 -4.56 24.65
CA VAL A 435 -8.06 -3.44 23.89
C VAL A 435 -7.35 -2.13 24.23
N ILE A 436 -7.03 -1.87 25.50
CA ILE A 436 -6.36 -0.63 25.94
C ILE A 436 -4.93 -0.57 25.41
N PHE A 437 -4.11 -1.59 25.66
CA PHE A 437 -2.70 -1.60 25.25
C PHE A 437 -2.53 -1.84 23.75
N GLY A 438 -3.27 -2.78 23.17
CA GLY A 438 -3.26 -3.05 21.74
C GLY A 438 -3.83 -1.88 20.92
N GLY A 439 -4.88 -1.22 21.40
CA GLY A 439 -5.46 -0.04 20.74
C GLY A 439 -4.69 1.25 20.98
N GLY A 440 -3.98 1.38 22.11
CA GLY A 440 -3.18 2.56 22.44
C GLY A 440 -1.81 2.60 21.75
N THR A 441 -1.17 1.45 21.54
CA THR A 441 0.21 1.38 21.01
C THR A 441 0.31 1.88 19.56
N ALA A 442 -0.54 1.42 18.64
CA ALA A 442 -0.50 1.82 17.23
C ALA A 442 -0.64 3.33 16.97
N PRO A 443 -1.65 4.04 17.50
CA PRO A 443 -1.77 5.49 17.30
C PRO A 443 -0.63 6.26 17.96
N LEU A 444 -0.12 5.78 19.11
CA LEU A 444 1.01 6.39 19.79
C LEU A 444 2.30 6.27 18.96
N VAL A 445 2.55 5.10 18.35
CA VAL A 445 3.66 4.90 17.40
C VAL A 445 3.50 5.82 16.19
N LYS A 446 2.30 5.92 15.61
CA LYS A 446 2.02 6.82 14.48
C LYS A 446 2.24 8.31 14.82
N TYR A 447 2.01 8.68 16.08
CA TYR A 447 2.25 10.03 16.57
C TYR A 447 3.74 10.31 16.82
N LEU A 448 4.46 9.37 17.43
CA LEU A 448 5.88 9.50 17.80
C LEU A 448 6.82 9.32 16.60
N TYR A 449 6.48 8.43 15.68
CA TYR A 449 7.30 8.03 14.55
C TYR A 449 6.64 8.44 13.24
N ARG A 450 7.19 9.49 12.63
CA ARG A 450 6.84 9.91 11.27
C ARG A 450 7.97 9.51 10.32
N PRO A 451 7.77 8.55 9.41
CA PRO A 451 8.81 8.14 8.47
C PRO A 451 9.25 9.30 7.55
N GLU A 452 8.35 10.26 7.28
CA GLU A 452 8.63 11.46 6.47
C GLU A 452 9.74 12.34 7.05
N ASP A 453 9.92 12.34 8.38
CA ASP A 453 10.95 13.15 9.05
C ASP A 453 12.36 12.55 8.90
N CYS A 454 12.48 11.26 8.56
CA CYS A 454 13.77 10.58 8.41
C CYS A 454 14.56 11.02 7.17
N TYR A 455 13.90 11.52 6.13
CA TYR A 455 14.55 11.88 4.86
C TYR A 455 14.86 13.37 4.73
N VAL A 456 14.57 14.18 5.77
CA VAL A 456 14.87 15.62 5.77
C VAL A 456 16.39 15.81 5.73
N ALA A 457 16.93 16.05 4.54
CA ALA A 457 18.35 16.31 4.40
C ALA A 457 18.65 17.71 4.96
N TYR A 458 19.28 17.76 6.14
CA TYR A 458 19.79 19.01 6.74
C TYR A 458 20.80 19.72 5.84
N LYS A 459 21.44 18.99 4.92
CA LYS A 459 22.34 19.50 3.88
C LYS A 459 21.69 19.28 2.52
N ARG A 460 21.62 20.34 1.69
CA ARG A 460 21.15 20.26 0.30
C ARG A 460 21.97 19.24 -0.48
N ARG A 461 21.29 18.33 -1.20
CA ARG A 461 21.90 17.33 -2.10
C ARG A 461 21.23 17.44 -3.46
N THR A 462 21.66 18.41 -4.24
CA THR A 462 21.04 18.80 -5.51
C THR A 462 22.12 18.97 -6.57
N LEU A 463 21.84 18.70 -7.83
CA LEU A 463 22.78 18.81 -8.95
C LEU A 463 23.37 20.21 -9.06
N GLN A 464 22.57 21.26 -8.82
CA GLN A 464 23.05 22.65 -8.87
C GLN A 464 24.17 22.94 -7.84
N HIS A 465 24.20 22.22 -6.72
CA HIS A 465 25.13 22.47 -5.62
C HIS A 465 26.21 21.37 -5.51
N ALA A 466 26.25 20.44 -6.47
CA ALA A 466 27.34 19.48 -6.58
C ALA A 466 28.60 20.20 -7.08
N MET A 467 29.76 19.85 -6.52
CA MET A 467 31.02 20.39 -7.03
C MET A 467 31.34 19.72 -8.39
N PRO A 468 31.87 20.46 -9.38
CA PRO A 468 32.14 19.91 -10.72
C PRO A 468 33.03 18.65 -10.68
N ASP A 469 34.11 18.70 -9.89
CA ASP A 469 35.12 17.63 -9.76
C ASP A 469 34.75 16.53 -8.74
N ASP A 470 33.58 16.61 -8.10
CA ASP A 470 33.13 15.60 -7.14
C ASP A 470 32.40 14.46 -7.86
N GLU A 471 32.42 13.28 -7.26
CA GLU A 471 31.80 12.09 -7.86
C GLU A 471 30.28 12.28 -7.94
N LEU A 472 29.69 12.06 -9.12
CA LEU A 472 28.25 12.12 -9.27
C LEU A 472 27.62 10.79 -8.85
N ARG A 473 26.96 10.79 -7.70
CA ARG A 473 26.24 9.62 -7.18
C ARG A 473 24.82 9.59 -7.73
N ILE A 474 24.53 8.59 -8.56
CA ILE A 474 23.22 8.36 -9.17
C ILE A 474 22.61 7.07 -8.60
N LEU A 475 21.34 7.12 -8.22
CA LEU A 475 20.54 5.92 -7.92
C LEU A 475 19.63 5.62 -9.11
N ALA A 476 19.93 4.57 -9.86
CA ALA A 476 19.15 4.16 -11.01
C ALA A 476 18.17 3.04 -10.62
N CYS A 477 16.87 3.33 -10.66
CA CYS A 477 15.82 2.37 -10.36
C CYS A 477 15.41 1.61 -11.63
N VAL A 478 15.25 0.29 -11.54
CA VAL A 478 14.81 -0.56 -12.65
C VAL A 478 13.70 -1.47 -12.12
N HIS A 479 12.55 -1.51 -12.78
CA HIS A 479 11.43 -2.40 -12.42
C HIS A 479 11.38 -3.66 -13.31
N GLU A 480 11.71 -3.48 -14.58
CA GLU A 480 11.61 -4.50 -15.63
C GLU A 480 12.83 -4.43 -16.54
N GLN A 481 13.12 -5.51 -17.28
CA GLN A 481 14.28 -5.59 -18.18
C GLN A 481 14.26 -4.51 -19.28
N GLU A 482 13.07 -4.06 -19.71
CA GLU A 482 12.90 -3.00 -20.70
C GLU A 482 13.49 -1.65 -20.24
N ASN A 483 13.54 -1.40 -18.93
CA ASN A 483 14.09 -0.17 -18.36
C ASN A 483 15.62 -0.11 -18.36
N VAL A 484 16.31 -1.22 -18.65
CA VAL A 484 17.78 -1.30 -18.60
C VAL A 484 18.42 -0.43 -19.68
N VAL A 485 17.96 -0.57 -20.93
CA VAL A 485 18.60 0.09 -22.07
C VAL A 485 18.46 1.62 -22.00
N PRO A 486 17.29 2.20 -21.68
CA PRO A 486 17.15 3.66 -21.59
C PRO A 486 17.98 4.26 -20.47
N VAL A 487 18.08 3.57 -19.33
CA VAL A 487 18.91 4.01 -18.20
C VAL A 487 20.40 3.97 -18.58
N LEU A 488 20.86 2.91 -19.25
CA LEU A 488 22.25 2.83 -19.72
C LEU A 488 22.56 3.93 -20.74
N ALA A 489 21.66 4.19 -21.69
CA ALA A 489 21.84 5.25 -22.68
C ALA A 489 21.87 6.65 -22.04
N LEU A 490 21.08 6.89 -20.98
CA LEU A 490 21.15 8.12 -20.20
C LEU A 490 22.47 8.25 -19.42
N LEU A 491 22.99 7.14 -18.87
CA LEU A 491 24.29 7.12 -18.19
C LEU A 491 25.46 7.36 -19.16
N ASP A 492 25.33 6.88 -20.41
CA ASP A 492 26.31 7.14 -21.48
C ASP A 492 26.27 8.62 -21.90
N ALA A 493 25.06 9.16 -22.13
CA ALA A 493 24.86 10.59 -22.40
C ALA A 493 25.26 11.51 -21.23
N SER A 494 25.29 10.98 -20.00
CA SER A 494 25.80 11.70 -18.82
C SER A 494 27.29 11.99 -18.90
N GLY A 495 28.01 11.21 -19.71
CA GLY A 495 29.42 11.36 -19.90
C GLY A 495 30.24 10.94 -18.67
N PRO A 496 30.72 9.71 -18.61
CA PRO A 496 31.63 9.29 -17.57
C PRO A 496 33.07 9.67 -17.91
N SER A 497 33.75 10.46 -17.07
CA SER A 497 35.18 10.78 -17.24
C SER A 497 35.99 10.54 -15.96
N PRO A 498 37.33 10.37 -16.06
CA PRO A 498 38.18 10.23 -14.87
C PRO A 498 38.20 11.50 -13.99
N MET A 499 37.93 12.67 -14.57
CA MET A 499 37.89 13.96 -13.87
C MET A 499 36.52 14.22 -13.22
N ALA A 500 35.46 13.59 -13.74
CA ALA A 500 34.10 13.70 -13.25
C ALA A 500 33.45 12.31 -13.13
N PRO A 501 33.94 11.44 -12.23
CA PRO A 501 33.49 10.05 -12.16
C PRO A 501 32.02 9.95 -11.75
N ILE A 502 31.32 8.95 -12.29
CA ILE A 502 29.92 8.65 -11.96
C ILE A 502 29.86 7.34 -11.16
N CYS A 503 29.27 7.40 -9.97
CA CYS A 503 28.98 6.22 -9.16
C CYS A 503 27.49 5.89 -9.24
N VAL A 504 27.15 4.76 -9.83
CA VAL A 504 25.78 4.31 -10.04
C VAL A 504 25.43 3.23 -9.03
N TYR A 505 24.49 3.55 -8.15
CA TYR A 505 23.78 2.57 -7.36
C TYR A 505 22.63 2.04 -8.21
N LEU A 506 22.76 0.82 -8.72
CA LEU A 506 21.69 0.16 -9.49
C LEU A 506 20.72 -0.48 -8.49
N LEU A 507 19.43 -0.15 -8.56
CA LEU A 507 18.40 -0.70 -7.70
C LEU A 507 17.33 -1.42 -8.53
N HIS A 508 17.35 -2.76 -8.51
CA HIS A 508 16.30 -3.56 -9.10
C HIS A 508 15.12 -3.68 -8.12
N LEU A 509 13.97 -3.10 -8.46
CA LEU A 509 12.75 -3.05 -7.68
C LEU A 509 11.80 -4.16 -8.10
N ILE A 510 11.54 -5.12 -7.19
CA ILE A 510 10.71 -6.29 -7.42
C ILE A 510 9.53 -6.25 -6.44
N GLN A 511 8.32 -6.55 -6.93
CA GLN A 511 7.16 -6.66 -6.05
C GLN A 511 7.32 -7.84 -5.07
N LEU A 512 7.12 -7.58 -3.78
CA LEU A 512 7.04 -8.63 -2.77
C LEU A 512 5.72 -9.41 -2.90
N VAL A 513 5.83 -10.69 -3.29
CA VAL A 513 4.71 -11.65 -3.31
C VAL A 513 5.10 -12.86 -2.46
N GLY A 514 4.26 -13.24 -1.48
CA GLY A 514 4.45 -14.47 -0.69
C GLY A 514 5.25 -14.37 0.62
N ARG A 515 6.07 -13.32 0.80
CA ARG A 515 6.87 -13.09 2.03
C ARG A 515 6.30 -11.95 2.89
N ALA A 516 6.59 -11.94 4.20
CA ALA A 516 6.20 -10.85 5.10
C ALA A 516 7.10 -9.60 4.99
N ASP A 517 8.37 -9.76 4.58
CA ASP A 517 9.38 -8.72 4.76
C ASP A 517 10.01 -8.23 3.46
N ALA A 518 10.26 -6.92 3.41
CA ALA A 518 11.00 -6.31 2.33
C ALA A 518 12.51 -6.57 2.44
N VAL A 519 13.13 -6.89 1.32
CA VAL A 519 14.54 -7.31 1.26
C VAL A 519 15.33 -6.31 0.42
N LEU A 520 16.22 -5.55 1.06
CA LEU A 520 17.19 -4.68 0.39
C LEU A 520 18.60 -5.21 0.63
N HIS A 521 19.24 -5.78 -0.40
CA HIS A 521 20.59 -6.32 -0.28
C HIS A 521 21.51 -5.93 -1.44
N PRO A 522 22.79 -5.64 -1.17
CA PRO A 522 23.79 -5.53 -2.22
C PRO A 522 23.92 -6.89 -2.92
N HIS A 523 23.91 -6.89 -4.24
CA HIS A 523 24.05 -8.10 -5.02
C HIS A 523 25.53 -8.57 -4.92
N ARG A 524 25.75 -9.72 -4.28
CA ARG A 524 27.07 -10.39 -4.23
C ARG A 524 27.08 -11.55 -5.21
N ARG A 525 28.07 -11.55 -6.10
CA ARG A 525 28.31 -12.61 -7.09
C ARG A 525 28.43 -13.97 -6.38
N HIS A 526 27.40 -14.81 -6.47
CA HIS A 526 27.48 -16.17 -5.94
C HIS A 526 28.34 -17.03 -6.88
N LYS A 527 29.40 -17.66 -6.35
CA LYS A 527 30.07 -18.78 -7.05
C LYS A 527 29.06 -19.92 -7.17
N LYS A 528 28.84 -20.37 -8.41
CA LYS A 528 27.93 -21.46 -8.86
C LYS A 528 27.50 -22.41 -7.74
N SER A 529 26.25 -22.31 -7.30
CA SER A 529 25.52 -23.39 -6.63
C SER A 529 24.19 -23.57 -7.36
N SER A 530 23.92 -24.80 -7.77
CA SER A 530 22.94 -25.22 -8.80
C SER A 530 21.50 -25.27 -8.30
N ALA A 531 21.03 -24.27 -7.55
CA ALA A 531 19.64 -24.13 -7.15
C ALA A 531 19.35 -22.67 -6.75
N VAL A 532 19.07 -21.79 -7.70
CA VAL A 532 18.70 -20.40 -7.42
C VAL A 532 17.33 -20.09 -8.07
N PRO A 533 16.39 -19.43 -7.37
CA PRO A 533 15.07 -19.08 -7.91
C PRO A 533 15.13 -18.21 -9.18
N VAL A 534 14.18 -18.38 -10.10
CA VAL A 534 14.04 -17.66 -11.38
C VAL A 534 14.08 -16.12 -11.25
N VAL A 535 13.58 -15.57 -10.14
CA VAL A 535 13.62 -14.11 -9.84
C VAL A 535 15.06 -13.57 -9.80
N PHE A 536 16.04 -14.40 -9.41
CA PHE A 536 17.44 -14.03 -9.48
C PHE A 536 17.99 -14.13 -10.91
N SER A 537 17.40 -14.92 -11.81
CA SER A 537 17.84 -15.01 -13.20
C SER A 537 17.63 -13.69 -13.94
N GLU A 538 16.45 -13.08 -13.83
CA GLU A 538 16.19 -11.75 -14.42
C GLU A 538 17.06 -10.67 -13.79
N SER A 539 17.19 -10.70 -12.45
CA SER A 539 18.08 -9.79 -11.74
C SER A 539 19.53 -9.93 -12.20
N ASP A 540 20.00 -11.16 -12.43
CA ASP A 540 21.35 -11.45 -12.93
C ASP A 540 21.52 -10.93 -14.35
N HIS A 541 20.52 -11.05 -15.23
CA HIS A 541 20.56 -10.48 -16.58
C HIS A 541 20.70 -8.96 -16.54
N ILE A 542 19.89 -8.29 -15.71
CA ILE A 542 19.96 -6.83 -15.50
C ILE A 542 21.35 -6.44 -14.98
N VAL A 543 21.81 -7.08 -13.89
CA VAL A 543 23.11 -6.78 -13.29
C VAL A 543 24.26 -7.03 -14.27
N ASN A 544 24.19 -8.10 -15.07
CA ASN A 544 25.21 -8.42 -16.06
C ASN A 544 25.27 -7.36 -17.19
N ALA A 545 24.13 -6.79 -17.60
CA ALA A 545 24.10 -5.70 -18.59
C ALA A 545 24.84 -4.47 -18.07
N PHE A 546 24.54 -4.04 -16.85
CA PHE A 546 25.22 -2.92 -16.20
C PHE A 546 26.71 -3.19 -15.94
N GLN A 547 27.09 -4.40 -15.52
CA GLN A 547 28.51 -4.77 -15.38
C GLN A 547 29.26 -4.80 -16.73
N SER A 548 28.56 -5.09 -17.82
CA SER A 548 29.16 -5.04 -19.16
C SER A 548 29.42 -3.60 -19.58
N PHE A 549 28.51 -2.69 -19.24
CA PHE A 549 28.69 -1.24 -19.41
C PHE A 549 29.85 -0.68 -18.56
N GLU A 550 30.00 -1.11 -17.31
CA GLU A 550 31.13 -0.74 -16.45
C GLU A 550 32.49 -1.14 -17.07
N LYS A 551 32.57 -2.33 -17.68
CA LYS A 551 33.79 -2.79 -18.35
C LYS A 551 34.15 -1.97 -19.59
N GLN A 552 33.15 -1.43 -20.28
CA GLN A 552 33.34 -0.56 -21.43
C GLN A 552 33.89 0.81 -21.00
N HIS A 553 33.54 1.28 -19.79
CA HIS A 553 33.91 2.59 -19.23
C HIS A 553 34.77 2.48 -17.96
N ARG A 554 35.90 1.77 -18.05
CA ARG A 554 36.72 1.33 -16.91
C ARG A 554 37.21 2.43 -15.95
N ASP A 555 37.42 3.65 -16.44
CA ASP A 555 38.06 4.73 -15.67
C ASP A 555 37.11 5.89 -15.31
N GLY A 556 35.81 5.78 -15.62
CA GLY A 556 34.84 6.87 -15.42
C GLY A 556 33.54 6.47 -14.72
N ILE A 557 33.19 5.18 -14.66
CA ILE A 557 31.96 4.68 -14.02
C ILE A 557 32.24 3.54 -13.06
N SER A 558 31.53 3.56 -11.92
CA SER A 558 31.45 2.43 -10.99
C SER A 558 30.00 2.04 -10.78
N ILE A 559 29.70 0.73 -10.84
CA ILE A 559 28.32 0.24 -10.69
C ILE A 559 28.20 -0.70 -9.48
N ILE A 560 27.31 -0.33 -8.56
CA ILE A 560 27.06 -1.08 -7.32
C ILE A 560 25.60 -1.56 -7.32
N PRO A 561 25.34 -2.84 -7.64
CA PRO A 561 24.00 -3.39 -7.74
C PRO A 561 23.36 -3.71 -6.38
N TYR A 562 22.08 -3.38 -6.24
CA TYR A 562 21.19 -3.69 -5.13
C TYR A 562 19.91 -4.30 -5.67
N ILE A 563 19.37 -5.27 -4.94
CA ILE A 563 18.05 -5.85 -5.20
C ILE A 563 17.15 -5.44 -4.05
N CYS A 564 15.99 -4.88 -4.38
CA CYS A 564 14.95 -4.49 -3.46
C CYS A 564 13.67 -5.26 -3.79
N ILE A 565 13.19 -6.06 -2.84
CA ILE A 565 11.92 -6.77 -2.95
C ILE A 565 10.99 -6.17 -1.91
N SER A 566 9.96 -5.41 -2.30
CA SER A 566 9.03 -4.80 -1.34
C SER A 566 7.63 -4.60 -1.91
N PRO A 567 6.60 -4.40 -1.08
CA PRO A 567 5.26 -4.03 -1.55
C PRO A 567 5.27 -2.65 -2.21
N TYR A 568 4.48 -2.44 -3.28
CA TYR A 568 4.39 -1.14 -3.97
C TYR A 568 4.05 0.03 -3.03
N SER A 569 3.27 -0.22 -1.97
CA SER A 569 2.92 0.82 -0.99
C SER A 569 4.13 1.41 -0.27
N THR A 570 5.23 0.65 -0.13
CA THR A 570 6.42 1.01 0.66
C THR A 570 7.72 1.02 -0.15
N MET A 571 7.69 0.67 -1.45
CA MET A 571 8.89 0.67 -2.31
C MET A 571 9.63 2.02 -2.33
N HIS A 572 8.88 3.11 -2.28
CA HIS A 572 9.45 4.46 -2.26
C HIS A 572 10.33 4.72 -1.02
N ASP A 573 10.02 4.11 0.14
CA ASP A 573 10.82 4.23 1.36
C ASP A 573 12.18 3.55 1.20
N ASP A 574 12.22 2.42 0.47
CA ASP A 574 13.46 1.70 0.16
C ASP A 574 14.35 2.53 -0.79
N VAL A 575 13.75 3.13 -1.83
CA VAL A 575 14.44 4.05 -2.75
C VAL A 575 15.01 5.26 -1.98
N CYS A 576 14.18 5.92 -1.18
CA CYS A 576 14.57 7.13 -0.44
C CYS A 576 15.61 6.82 0.66
N SER A 577 15.49 5.66 1.33
CA SER A 577 16.46 5.25 2.36
C SER A 577 17.82 4.89 1.77
N LEU A 578 17.86 4.19 0.64
CA LEU A 578 19.11 3.91 -0.05
C LEU A 578 19.75 5.21 -0.57
N ALA A 579 18.95 6.11 -1.15
CA ALA A 579 19.41 7.43 -1.58
C ALA A 579 20.01 8.24 -0.41
N HIS A 580 19.36 8.22 0.75
CA HIS A 580 19.84 8.90 1.95
C HIS A 580 21.16 8.30 2.46
N ASP A 581 21.21 6.97 2.62
CA ASP A 581 22.35 6.22 3.19
C ASP A 581 23.60 6.33 2.32
N LYS A 582 23.43 6.30 0.99
CA LYS A 582 24.54 6.42 0.02
C LYS A 582 24.89 7.86 -0.35
N LYS A 583 24.14 8.83 0.16
CA LYS A 583 24.29 10.26 -0.14
C LYS A 583 24.18 10.53 -1.64
N VAL A 584 23.17 9.96 -2.27
CA VAL A 584 22.87 10.12 -3.70
C VAL A 584 22.52 11.57 -4.00
N THR A 585 22.93 12.04 -5.19
CA THR A 585 22.67 13.41 -5.68
C THR A 585 21.46 13.44 -6.62
N LEU A 586 21.29 12.38 -7.43
CA LEU A 586 20.19 12.23 -8.38
C LEU A 586 19.61 10.81 -8.32
N VAL A 587 18.30 10.70 -8.11
CA VAL A 587 17.54 9.45 -8.27
C VAL A 587 16.90 9.44 -9.64
N ILE A 588 17.11 8.39 -10.43
CA ILE A 588 16.48 8.18 -11.72
C ILE A 588 15.44 7.08 -11.57
N VAL A 589 14.20 7.38 -11.94
CA VAL A 589 13.08 6.43 -11.90
C VAL A 589 12.44 6.34 -13.28
N PRO A 590 12.18 5.15 -13.82
CA PRO A 590 11.52 5.02 -15.11
C PRO A 590 10.06 5.44 -15.03
N PHE A 591 9.54 5.95 -16.14
CA PHE A 591 8.12 6.22 -16.30
C PHE A 591 7.30 4.92 -16.28
N HIS A 592 6.11 4.98 -15.70
CA HIS A 592 5.28 3.79 -15.43
C HIS A 592 4.61 3.19 -16.67
N LYS A 593 4.77 3.81 -17.84
CA LYS A 593 4.31 3.34 -19.15
C LYS A 593 5.49 3.16 -20.08
N HIS A 594 5.38 2.18 -20.97
CA HIS A 594 6.33 1.97 -22.06
C HIS A 594 5.61 2.16 -23.39
N PHE A 595 6.27 2.86 -24.30
CA PHE A 595 5.81 3.11 -25.66
C PHE A 595 6.58 2.17 -26.58
N GLY A 596 5.92 1.12 -27.07
CA GLY A 596 6.54 0.21 -28.02
C GLY A 596 6.83 0.90 -29.35
N ALA A 597 7.83 0.41 -30.09
CA ALA A 597 8.21 0.92 -31.41
C ALA A 597 7.07 0.89 -32.45
N ASP A 598 6.06 0.04 -32.23
CA ASP A 598 4.85 -0.11 -33.06
C ASP A 598 3.71 0.85 -32.66
N GLY A 599 3.93 1.75 -31.70
CA GLY A 599 2.90 2.64 -31.14
C GLY A 599 1.93 1.95 -30.16
N SER A 600 2.19 0.70 -29.79
CA SER A 600 1.46 -0.01 -28.74
C SER A 600 1.88 0.51 -27.37
N THR A 601 0.91 0.94 -26.57
CA THR A 601 1.13 1.37 -25.17
C THR A 601 0.94 0.17 -24.25
N SER A 602 1.95 -0.16 -23.45
CA SER A 602 1.78 -1.16 -22.37
C SER A 602 0.85 -0.61 -21.29
N SER A 603 0.12 -1.50 -20.61
CA SER A 603 -0.86 -1.10 -19.60
C SER A 603 -0.18 -0.35 -18.45
N ALA A 604 -0.62 0.88 -18.18
CA ALA A 604 -0.11 1.72 -17.10
C ALA A 604 -0.23 0.99 -15.76
N SER A 605 0.90 0.69 -15.10
CA SER A 605 0.85 0.18 -13.74
C SER A 605 0.56 1.34 -12.79
N SER A 606 -0.71 1.47 -12.39
CA SER A 606 -1.14 2.46 -11.38
C SER A 606 -0.35 2.34 -10.06
N ALA A 607 0.16 1.14 -9.75
CA ALA A 607 0.99 0.90 -8.59
C ALA A 607 2.39 1.53 -8.72
N VAL A 608 3.04 1.41 -9.89
CA VAL A 608 4.34 2.04 -10.16
C VAL A 608 4.20 3.57 -10.20
N GLN A 609 3.10 4.07 -10.76
CA GLN A 609 2.78 5.50 -10.72
C GLN A 609 2.71 6.03 -9.28
N ALA A 610 2.03 5.30 -8.37
CA ALA A 610 1.97 5.67 -6.97
C ALA A 610 3.35 5.68 -6.29
N VAL A 611 4.24 4.75 -6.65
CA VAL A 611 5.65 4.74 -6.19
C VAL A 611 6.37 5.99 -6.67
N ASN A 612 6.29 6.32 -7.97
CA ASN A 612 6.96 7.48 -8.56
C ASN A 612 6.52 8.79 -7.89
N LEU A 613 5.21 8.96 -7.67
CA LEU A 613 4.67 10.14 -6.97
C LEU A 613 5.19 10.25 -5.53
N ASN A 614 5.33 9.13 -4.81
CA ASN A 614 5.86 9.12 -3.46
C ASN A 614 7.38 9.39 -3.44
N VAL A 615 8.15 8.86 -4.40
CA VAL A 615 9.59 9.16 -4.53
C VAL A 615 9.79 10.66 -4.77
N LEU A 616 9.03 11.27 -5.68
CA LEU A 616 9.08 12.72 -5.93
C LEU A 616 8.78 13.56 -4.68
N ARG A 617 7.95 13.03 -3.77
CA ARG A 617 7.53 13.75 -2.56
C ARG A 617 8.54 13.64 -1.43
N TYR A 618 9.18 12.48 -1.25
CA TYR A 618 10.00 12.17 -0.08
C TYR A 618 11.51 12.07 -0.35
N ALA A 619 11.95 12.08 -1.61
CA ALA A 619 13.36 11.92 -1.94
C ALA A 619 14.26 12.98 -1.26
N PRO A 620 15.39 12.57 -0.66
CA PRO A 620 16.33 13.47 0.02
C PRO A 620 17.26 14.23 -0.95
N CYS A 621 17.03 14.14 -2.26
CA CYS A 621 17.87 14.67 -3.33
C CYS A 621 17.04 14.97 -4.58
N SER A 622 17.67 15.41 -5.68
CA SER A 622 16.99 15.65 -6.95
C SER A 622 16.48 14.34 -7.57
N VAL A 623 15.33 14.39 -8.24
CA VAL A 623 14.69 13.21 -8.85
C VAL A 623 14.50 13.46 -10.34
N GLY A 624 14.90 12.50 -11.17
CA GLY A 624 14.66 12.47 -12.61
C GLY A 624 13.70 11.34 -12.97
N ILE A 625 12.63 11.64 -13.70
CA ILE A 625 11.75 10.63 -14.30
C ILE A 625 12.16 10.48 -15.76
N LEU A 626 12.56 9.27 -16.14
CA LEU A 626 12.96 8.95 -17.50
C LEU A 626 11.79 8.36 -18.28
N VAL A 627 11.36 9.07 -19.34
CA VAL A 627 10.40 8.61 -20.33
C VAL A 627 11.20 8.18 -21.56
N ASP A 628 11.15 6.88 -21.88
CA ASP A 628 11.80 6.35 -23.07
C ASP A 628 10.87 6.41 -24.29
N ASN A 629 11.37 7.03 -25.35
CA ASN A 629 10.72 7.07 -26.67
C ASN A 629 11.67 6.56 -27.78
N GLY A 630 12.71 5.81 -27.41
CA GLY A 630 13.70 5.23 -28.34
C GLY A 630 15.11 5.78 -28.20
N LEU A 631 15.57 6.10 -26.97
CA LEU A 631 16.92 6.64 -26.74
C LEU A 631 18.03 5.73 -27.31
N SER A 632 17.77 4.43 -27.40
CA SER A 632 18.71 3.40 -27.83
C SER A 632 18.82 3.17 -29.33
N ASP A 633 17.84 3.63 -30.12
CA ASP A 633 17.77 3.37 -31.57
C ASP A 633 18.61 4.40 -32.36
N ALA A 634 19.08 5.45 -31.68
CA ALA A 634 20.03 6.42 -32.20
C ALA A 634 21.45 5.86 -32.10
N GLY A 635 21.86 5.03 -33.06
CA GLY A 635 23.26 4.59 -33.27
C GLY A 635 24.23 5.72 -33.64
N SER A 636 24.02 6.92 -33.11
CA SER A 636 24.83 8.12 -33.34
C SER A 636 25.97 8.18 -32.32
N LEU A 637 27.18 8.41 -32.82
CA LEU A 637 28.38 8.67 -32.00
C LEU A 637 28.28 9.99 -31.20
N VAL A 638 27.30 10.84 -31.50
CA VAL A 638 27.07 12.14 -30.88
C VAL A 638 25.65 12.21 -30.34
N HIS A 639 25.50 12.54 -29.06
CA HIS A 639 24.22 12.77 -28.39
C HIS A 639 23.82 14.23 -28.51
N ARG A 640 22.64 14.48 -29.08
CA ARG A 640 22.04 15.83 -29.15
C ARG A 640 21.06 16.01 -28.00
N VAL A 641 21.42 16.86 -27.06
CA VAL A 641 20.66 17.11 -25.84
C VAL A 641 20.06 18.51 -25.88
N ALA A 642 18.77 18.64 -25.59
CA ALA A 642 18.12 19.93 -25.40
C ALA A 642 17.65 20.12 -23.96
N VAL A 643 17.87 21.32 -23.42
CA VAL A 643 17.31 21.75 -22.13
C VAL A 643 16.29 22.86 -22.39
N TYR A 644 15.02 22.62 -22.08
CA TYR A 644 13.98 23.65 -22.13
C TYR A 644 13.91 24.36 -20.78
N PHE A 645 14.19 25.66 -20.78
CA PHE A 645 14.25 26.48 -19.56
C PHE A 645 13.13 27.52 -19.55
N LEU A 646 12.13 27.35 -18.69
CA LEU A 646 11.01 28.27 -18.51
C LEU A 646 11.14 29.10 -17.21
N GLY A 647 12.13 28.80 -16.38
CA GLY A 647 12.40 29.45 -15.10
C GLY A 647 11.82 28.69 -13.90
N GLY A 648 12.57 28.70 -12.81
CA GLY A 648 12.22 28.02 -11.56
C GLY A 648 13.30 27.06 -11.05
N THR A 649 13.06 26.50 -9.87
CA THR A 649 14.00 25.59 -9.19
C THR A 649 14.29 24.30 -9.95
N ASP A 650 13.28 23.71 -10.59
CA ASP A 650 13.41 22.44 -11.30
C ASP A 650 14.19 22.62 -12.62
N ASP A 651 13.93 23.70 -13.36
CA ASP A 651 14.64 24.03 -14.60
C ASP A 651 16.13 24.33 -14.35
N ARG A 652 16.47 24.88 -13.18
CA ARG A 652 17.87 25.06 -12.76
C ARG A 652 18.59 23.73 -12.56
N GLU A 653 17.92 22.72 -12.01
CA GLU A 653 18.49 21.38 -11.88
C GLU A 653 18.67 20.71 -13.23
N ALA A 654 17.67 20.86 -14.12
CA ALA A 654 17.77 20.40 -15.51
C ALA A 654 18.96 21.03 -16.24
N LEU A 655 19.14 22.35 -16.11
CA LEU A 655 20.29 23.07 -16.68
C LEU A 655 21.62 22.62 -16.06
N ALA A 656 21.68 22.43 -14.74
CA ALA A 656 22.90 21.96 -14.08
C ALA A 656 23.32 20.57 -14.58
N TYR A 657 22.35 19.66 -14.80
CA TYR A 657 22.64 18.34 -15.34
C TYR A 657 23.08 18.39 -16.80
N GLY A 658 22.36 19.13 -17.66
CA GLY A 658 22.74 19.32 -19.06
C GLY A 658 24.12 19.96 -19.20
N ALA A 659 24.44 20.97 -18.38
CA ALA A 659 25.74 21.62 -18.37
C ALA A 659 26.89 20.65 -18.02
N ARG A 660 26.64 19.65 -17.17
CA ARG A 660 27.61 18.58 -16.88
C ARG A 660 27.78 17.63 -18.07
N MET A 661 26.69 17.27 -18.75
CA MET A 661 26.74 16.43 -19.96
C MET A 661 27.60 17.08 -21.06
N ALA A 662 27.54 18.41 -21.20
CA ALA A 662 28.30 19.17 -22.20
C ALA A 662 29.83 19.18 -21.99
N GLU A 663 30.33 18.71 -20.84
CA GLU A 663 31.77 18.51 -20.62
C GLU A 663 32.35 17.41 -21.53
N HIS A 664 31.49 16.54 -22.05
CA HIS A 664 31.88 15.46 -22.93
C HIS A 664 31.92 15.88 -24.39
N ALA A 665 32.98 15.45 -25.10
CA ALA A 665 33.20 15.80 -26.50
C ALA A 665 32.09 15.29 -27.43
N ASN A 666 31.40 14.21 -27.06
CA ASN A 666 30.36 13.56 -27.85
C ASN A 666 28.94 14.09 -27.55
N VAL A 667 28.80 15.17 -26.77
CA VAL A 667 27.50 15.75 -26.41
C VAL A 667 27.38 17.15 -27.01
N GLU A 668 26.35 17.36 -27.83
CA GLU A 668 25.91 18.67 -28.30
C GLU A 668 24.74 19.13 -27.43
N LEU A 669 24.90 20.25 -26.71
CA LEU A 669 23.89 20.78 -25.80
C LEU A 669 23.25 22.04 -26.38
N THR A 670 21.93 22.04 -26.54
CA THR A 670 21.15 23.24 -26.87
C THR A 670 20.26 23.66 -25.71
N VAL A 671 20.47 24.85 -25.17
CA VAL A 671 19.62 25.42 -24.12
C VAL A 671 18.64 26.40 -24.77
N VAL A 672 17.34 26.08 -24.68
CA VAL A 672 16.25 26.91 -25.19
C VAL A 672 15.55 27.59 -24.02
N ARG A 673 15.74 28.91 -23.89
CA ARG A 673 15.11 29.73 -22.86
C ARG A 673 13.81 30.33 -23.38
N PHE A 674 12.70 30.00 -22.72
CA PHE A 674 11.41 30.63 -22.99
C PHE A 674 11.20 31.86 -22.10
N LEU A 675 10.87 32.98 -22.73
CA LEU A 675 10.67 34.25 -22.03
C LEU A 675 9.26 34.80 -22.31
N PRO A 676 8.53 35.25 -21.28
CA PRO A 676 7.32 36.03 -21.50
C PRO A 676 7.68 37.40 -22.12
N PRO A 677 6.71 38.12 -22.70
CA PRO A 677 6.93 39.48 -23.20
C PRO A 677 7.45 40.39 -22.07
N LYS A 678 8.31 41.37 -22.42
CA LYS A 678 8.95 42.27 -21.44
C LYS A 678 7.96 42.97 -20.50
N GLU A 679 6.73 43.20 -20.96
CA GLU A 679 5.64 43.83 -20.22
C GLU A 679 5.12 42.98 -19.04
N TRP A 680 5.29 41.65 -19.10
CA TRP A 680 4.81 40.68 -18.10
C TRP A 680 5.93 40.15 -17.21
N ARG A 681 7.12 40.73 -17.33
CA ARG A 681 8.30 40.29 -16.60
C ARG A 681 8.30 40.88 -15.19
N GLU A 682 7.83 40.11 -14.22
CA GLU A 682 7.92 40.48 -12.80
C GLU A 682 9.34 40.21 -12.28
N GLN A 683 10.07 41.25 -11.88
CA GLN A 683 11.40 41.12 -11.25
C GLN A 683 11.32 40.44 -9.88
N GLY A 684 11.15 39.12 -9.90
CA GLY A 684 11.12 38.27 -8.73
C GLY A 684 12.51 37.83 -8.30
N ARG A 685 12.65 37.48 -7.02
CA ARG A 685 13.90 36.91 -6.48
C ARG A 685 14.33 35.63 -7.22
N GLU A 686 13.38 34.82 -7.69
CA GLU A 686 13.70 33.63 -8.49
C GLU A 686 14.26 33.99 -9.87
N GLU A 687 13.69 34.98 -10.56
CA GLU A 687 14.17 35.39 -11.88
C GLU A 687 15.61 35.93 -11.85
N ILE A 688 15.97 36.69 -10.81
CA ILE A 688 17.36 37.17 -10.62
C ILE A 688 18.34 35.99 -10.46
N ILE A 689 17.91 34.90 -9.80
CA ILE A 689 18.74 33.70 -9.64
C ILE A 689 18.84 32.94 -10.96
N ASP A 690 17.74 32.84 -11.71
CA ASP A 690 17.71 32.24 -13.06
C ASP A 690 18.67 32.96 -14.00
N ASP A 691 18.56 34.30 -14.08
CA ASP A 691 19.43 35.13 -14.91
C ASP A 691 20.90 34.99 -14.52
N ARG A 692 21.22 34.96 -13.22
CA ARG A 692 22.60 34.78 -12.76
C ARG A 692 23.17 33.44 -13.18
N MET A 693 22.40 32.36 -13.02
CA MET A 693 22.83 31.01 -13.37
C MET A 693 23.03 30.86 -14.88
N LEU A 694 22.09 31.39 -15.68
CA LEU A 694 22.20 31.40 -17.13
C LEU A 694 23.37 32.26 -17.62
N MET A 695 23.59 33.44 -17.04
CA MET A 695 24.74 34.29 -17.37
C MET A 695 26.07 33.62 -17.04
N GLN A 696 26.13 32.84 -15.96
CA GLN A 696 27.31 32.04 -15.64
C GLN A 696 27.51 30.92 -16.67
N PHE A 697 26.45 30.17 -17.00
CA PHE A 697 26.50 29.14 -18.03
C PHE A 697 26.93 29.67 -19.41
N LEU A 698 26.36 30.80 -19.83
CA LEU A 698 26.71 31.50 -21.07
C LEU A 698 28.19 31.89 -21.12
N ARG A 699 28.76 32.32 -19.99
CA ARG A 699 30.16 32.75 -19.90
C ARG A 699 31.12 31.56 -19.91
N ASP A 700 30.77 30.50 -19.20
CA ASP A 700 31.71 29.42 -18.87
C ASP A 700 31.68 28.27 -19.91
N ARG A 701 30.55 28.08 -20.62
CA ARG A 701 30.30 26.86 -21.41
C ARG A 701 29.89 27.08 -22.87
N VAL A 702 29.32 28.23 -23.23
CA VAL A 702 28.81 28.45 -24.59
C VAL A 702 29.98 28.76 -25.52
N ASP A 703 30.28 27.83 -26.42
CA ASP A 703 31.32 27.93 -27.44
C ASP A 703 30.75 28.25 -28.84
N GLY A 704 29.42 28.15 -29.02
CA GLY A 704 28.74 28.45 -30.28
C GLY A 704 28.83 27.32 -31.31
N GLU A 705 29.55 26.25 -31.01
CA GLU A 705 29.68 25.05 -31.85
C GLU A 705 28.96 23.85 -31.21
N ARG A 706 29.44 23.38 -30.05
CA ARG A 706 28.85 22.21 -29.35
C ARG A 706 27.78 22.62 -28.36
N VAL A 707 27.93 23.79 -27.74
CA VAL A 707 26.98 24.32 -26.76
C VAL A 707 26.33 25.58 -27.32
N VAL A 708 25.04 25.47 -27.61
CA VAL A 708 24.24 26.52 -28.24
C VAL A 708 23.19 27.05 -27.26
N TYR A 709 23.04 28.37 -27.20
CA TYR A 709 22.01 29.03 -26.41
C TYR A 709 21.04 29.78 -27.32
N ARG A 710 19.74 29.55 -27.13
CA ARG A 710 18.65 30.15 -27.91
C ARG A 710 17.58 30.74 -26.99
N GLU A 711 17.20 31.98 -27.22
CA GLU A 711 16.08 32.64 -26.51
C GLU A 711 14.86 32.72 -27.41
N GLU A 712 13.69 32.33 -26.87
CA GLU A 712 12.41 32.36 -27.56
C GLU A 712 11.40 33.16 -26.74
N VAL A 713 10.88 34.24 -27.33
CA VAL A 713 9.90 35.11 -26.67
C VAL A 713 8.49 34.65 -27.03
N VAL A 714 7.74 34.18 -26.03
CA VAL A 714 6.47 33.49 -26.22
C VAL A 714 5.35 34.22 -25.50
N LYS A 715 4.22 34.42 -26.18
CA LYS A 715 3.05 35.16 -25.63
C LYS A 715 2.11 34.26 -24.82
N ASP A 716 1.90 33.03 -25.27
CA ASP A 716 0.93 32.07 -24.70
C ASP A 716 1.46 30.63 -24.83
N GLY A 717 0.85 29.71 -24.08
CA GLY A 717 1.21 28.28 -24.09
C GLY A 717 1.08 27.58 -25.45
N GLU A 718 0.20 28.06 -26.35
CA GLU A 718 0.09 27.52 -27.72
C GLU A 718 1.38 27.73 -28.52
N LYS A 719 1.93 28.94 -28.48
CA LYS A 719 3.21 29.25 -29.13
C LYS A 719 4.38 28.48 -28.48
N THR A 720 4.32 28.25 -27.17
CA THR A 720 5.32 27.41 -26.49
C THR A 720 5.29 25.98 -27.04
N MET A 721 4.09 25.42 -27.22
CA MET A 721 3.91 24.10 -27.81
C MET A 721 4.40 24.04 -29.27
N GLU A 722 4.14 25.07 -30.07
CA GLU A 722 4.61 25.17 -31.46
C GLU A 722 6.14 25.13 -31.54
N VAL A 723 6.83 25.95 -30.76
CA VAL A 723 8.31 25.96 -30.73
C VAL A 723 8.87 24.61 -30.27
N ILE A 724 8.26 23.97 -29.26
CA ILE A 724 8.69 22.64 -28.80
C ILE A 724 8.49 21.59 -29.91
N ARG A 725 7.38 21.63 -30.65
CA ARG A 725 7.11 20.72 -31.77
C ARG A 725 8.11 20.87 -32.90
N GLU A 726 8.52 22.09 -33.22
CA GLU A 726 9.50 22.36 -34.28
C GLU A 726 10.92 21.94 -33.89
N THR A 727 11.30 22.13 -32.62
CA THR A 727 12.67 21.90 -32.15
C THR A 727 12.93 20.46 -31.70
N SER A 728 11.96 19.80 -31.05
CA SER A 728 12.13 18.48 -30.44
C SER A 728 12.61 17.35 -31.36
N PRO A 729 12.30 17.27 -32.68
CA PRO A 729 12.72 16.13 -33.50
C PRO A 729 14.21 16.09 -33.79
N GLN A 730 14.94 17.18 -33.52
CA GLN A 730 16.37 17.30 -33.80
C GLN A 730 17.27 16.70 -32.71
N PHE A 731 16.68 16.40 -31.55
CA PHE A 731 17.38 15.98 -30.34
C PHE A 731 17.11 14.51 -30.02
N SER A 732 18.08 13.83 -29.42
CA SER A 732 17.92 12.46 -28.91
C SER A 732 17.41 12.44 -27.47
N LEU A 733 17.76 13.46 -26.67
CA LEU A 733 17.38 13.58 -25.26
C LEU A 733 16.86 15.00 -24.97
N LEU A 734 15.71 15.09 -24.33
CA LEU A 734 15.09 16.34 -23.89
C LEU A 734 15.08 16.38 -22.35
N ILE A 735 15.61 17.44 -21.75
CA ILE A 735 15.64 17.61 -20.29
C ILE A 735 14.78 18.81 -19.92
N VAL A 736 13.81 18.60 -19.01
CA VAL A 736 12.86 19.63 -18.58
C VAL A 736 12.66 19.59 -17.06
N GLY A 737 12.37 20.73 -16.44
CA GLY A 737 11.92 20.74 -15.06
C GLY A 737 10.44 20.36 -14.92
N ARG A 738 10.07 19.66 -13.85
CA ARG A 738 8.68 19.24 -13.57
C ARG A 738 7.73 20.45 -13.37
N ARG A 739 8.19 21.49 -12.66
CA ARG A 739 7.44 22.73 -12.36
C ARG A 739 6.07 22.47 -11.70
N ALA A 740 6.00 21.53 -10.75
CA ALA A 740 4.75 21.12 -10.12
C ALA A 740 4.06 22.29 -9.38
N GLY A 741 2.80 22.56 -9.71
CA GLY A 741 1.95 23.53 -9.02
C GLY A 741 2.26 25.01 -9.28
N LYS A 742 3.17 25.34 -10.22
CA LYS A 742 3.42 26.72 -10.68
C LYS A 742 2.64 26.95 -11.98
N GLU A 743 1.49 27.63 -11.88
CA GLU A 743 0.79 28.12 -13.06
C GLU A 743 1.57 29.32 -13.63
N SER A 744 2.05 29.17 -14.85
CA SER A 744 2.66 30.28 -15.61
C SER A 744 1.80 30.55 -16.84
N PRO A 745 1.72 31.80 -17.31
CA PRO A 745 0.98 32.10 -18.55
C PRO A 745 1.50 31.28 -19.75
N LEU A 746 2.79 30.93 -19.72
CA LEU A 746 3.46 30.07 -20.70
C LEU A 746 2.99 28.60 -20.69
N THR A 747 2.31 28.14 -19.63
CA THR A 747 1.87 26.75 -19.46
C THR A 747 0.37 26.60 -19.17
N ALA A 748 -0.36 27.71 -18.96
CA ALA A 748 -1.76 27.72 -18.53
C ALA A 748 -2.69 26.94 -19.48
N ALA A 749 -2.59 27.17 -20.80
CA ALA A 749 -3.41 26.48 -21.79
C ALA A 749 -3.17 24.95 -21.80
N MET A 750 -1.94 24.52 -21.53
CA MET A 750 -1.54 23.11 -21.54
C MET A 750 -1.89 22.39 -20.23
N SER A 751 -1.95 23.12 -19.10
CA SER A 751 -2.21 22.55 -17.79
C SER A 751 -3.56 21.85 -17.67
N MET A 752 -4.58 22.29 -18.43
CA MET A 752 -5.91 21.68 -18.45
C MET A 752 -5.94 20.29 -19.10
N TRP A 753 -4.89 19.94 -19.85
CA TRP A 753 -4.81 18.73 -20.66
C TRP A 753 -3.78 17.74 -20.11
N SER A 754 -3.20 18.01 -18.95
CA SER A 754 -2.19 17.13 -18.35
C SER A 754 -2.84 15.88 -17.74
N GLU A 755 -2.46 14.71 -18.25
CA GLU A 755 -2.89 13.40 -17.78
C GLU A 755 -1.99 12.88 -16.63
N TYR A 756 -0.68 13.16 -16.69
CA TYR A 756 0.32 12.59 -15.77
C TYR A 756 0.96 13.68 -14.88
N PRO A 757 0.49 13.85 -13.63
CA PRO A 757 1.00 14.91 -12.76
C PRO A 757 2.47 14.69 -12.32
N GLU A 758 3.00 13.47 -12.42
CA GLU A 758 4.42 13.19 -12.15
C GLU A 758 5.39 13.84 -13.14
N LEU A 759 4.99 14.03 -14.41
CA LEU A 759 5.83 14.63 -15.46
C LEU A 759 5.72 16.16 -15.52
N GLY A 760 4.64 16.71 -14.97
CA GLY A 760 4.34 18.14 -15.10
C GLY A 760 3.93 18.53 -16.52
N VAL A 761 3.50 19.77 -16.71
CA VAL A 761 2.79 20.20 -17.93
C VAL A 761 3.63 20.04 -19.21
N ILE A 762 4.92 20.38 -19.16
CA ILE A 762 5.82 20.26 -20.33
C ILE A 762 6.28 18.81 -20.51
N GLY A 763 6.63 18.12 -19.42
CA GLY A 763 7.08 16.73 -19.49
C GLY A 763 6.00 15.81 -20.04
N ASP A 764 4.74 16.05 -19.69
CA ASP A 764 3.58 15.32 -20.18
C ASP A 764 3.33 15.57 -21.68
N LEU A 765 3.46 16.83 -22.13
CA LEU A 765 3.44 17.15 -23.55
C LEU A 765 4.52 16.36 -24.32
N LEU A 766 5.75 16.35 -23.81
CA LEU A 766 6.89 15.67 -24.45
C LEU A 766 6.77 14.15 -24.42
N ALA A 767 6.08 13.60 -23.42
CA ALA A 767 5.77 12.18 -23.35
C ALA A 767 4.61 11.76 -24.27
N SER A 768 3.84 12.71 -24.82
CA SER A 768 2.75 12.40 -25.73
C SER A 768 3.26 11.95 -27.10
N THR A 769 2.63 10.88 -27.62
CA THR A 769 2.87 10.37 -28.98
C THR A 769 2.51 11.39 -30.07
N ASP A 770 1.70 12.41 -29.75
CA ASP A 770 1.23 13.43 -30.69
C ASP A 770 2.36 14.34 -31.21
N LEU A 771 3.52 14.36 -30.53
CA LEU A 771 4.66 15.16 -30.95
C LEU A 771 5.45 14.54 -32.11
N GLY A 772 5.25 13.25 -32.42
CA GLY A 772 5.98 12.56 -33.49
C GLY A 772 7.50 12.47 -33.29
N SER A 773 8.01 12.90 -32.13
CA SER A 773 9.43 12.84 -31.79
C SER A 773 9.76 11.51 -31.12
N ARG A 774 10.88 10.90 -31.53
CA ARG A 774 11.48 9.71 -30.88
C ARG A 774 12.46 10.08 -29.77
N ALA A 775 12.50 11.35 -29.37
CA ALA A 775 13.39 11.82 -28.33
C ALA A 775 12.92 11.35 -26.96
N SER A 776 13.83 10.80 -26.16
CA SER A 776 13.52 10.45 -24.78
C SER A 776 13.54 11.68 -23.90
N THR A 777 12.69 11.70 -22.88
CA THR A 777 12.49 12.87 -22.04
C THR A 777 12.88 12.58 -20.60
N LEU A 778 13.74 13.41 -20.03
CA LEU A 778 14.08 13.39 -18.61
C LEU A 778 13.42 14.58 -17.91
N VAL A 779 12.44 14.29 -17.06
CA VAL A 779 11.78 15.28 -16.22
C VAL A 779 12.49 15.36 -14.88
N VAL A 780 13.10 16.50 -14.56
CA VAL A 780 13.88 16.71 -13.33
C VAL A 780 13.07 17.52 -12.33
N GLN A 781 13.13 17.12 -11.06
CA GLN A 781 12.58 17.85 -9.93
C GLN A 781 13.69 18.12 -8.92
N GLN A 782 13.78 19.36 -8.46
CA GLN A 782 14.68 19.70 -7.36
C GLN A 782 14.17 19.07 -6.05
N GLN A 783 15.10 18.75 -5.14
CA GLN A 783 14.79 18.32 -3.78
C GLN A 783 13.75 19.25 -3.14
N ALA A 784 12.59 18.70 -2.77
CA ALA A 784 11.54 19.46 -2.10
C ALA A 784 12.04 19.93 -0.73
N ARG A 785 12.08 21.24 -0.51
CA ARG A 785 12.28 21.79 0.84
C ARG A 785 10.97 21.63 1.60
N VAL A 786 10.99 20.90 2.71
CA VAL A 786 10.04 21.14 3.79
C VAL A 786 10.39 22.50 4.38
N MET A 787 9.98 23.60 3.72
CA MET A 787 9.97 24.90 4.39
C MET A 787 9.04 24.76 5.58
N GLY A 788 9.61 24.92 6.77
CA GLY A 788 8.89 24.82 8.03
C GLY A 788 7.57 25.59 7.98
N ALA A 789 6.48 24.87 8.17
CA ALA A 789 5.22 25.39 8.67
C ALA A 789 5.34 25.90 10.12
N MET A 790 6.56 25.98 10.68
CA MET A 790 6.88 26.41 12.03
C MET A 790 8.02 27.44 11.93
N GLY A 791 7.70 28.72 11.76
CA GLY A 791 8.73 29.77 11.72
C GLY A 791 8.41 31.01 10.89
N ARG A 792 7.29 31.68 11.17
CA ARG A 792 7.15 33.12 10.89
C ARG A 792 6.71 33.83 12.17
N SER A 793 7.68 33.97 13.08
CA SER A 793 7.68 35.01 14.11
C SER A 793 9.12 35.42 14.35
N ALA A 794 9.61 36.33 13.52
CA ALA A 794 10.76 37.17 13.85
C ALA A 794 10.49 38.55 13.21
N HIS A 795 10.21 39.51 14.07
CA HIS A 795 10.08 40.94 13.78
C HIS A 795 11.29 41.45 12.98
N SER A 796 11.09 42.33 12.00
CA SER A 796 11.24 43.78 12.21
C SER A 796 10.52 44.62 11.12
N PRO A 797 10.29 45.92 11.35
CA PRO A 797 9.08 46.63 10.92
C PRO A 797 9.31 47.49 9.67
N VAL A 798 8.31 47.62 8.79
CA VAL A 798 7.99 48.87 8.07
C VAL A 798 6.51 48.85 7.64
N SER A 799 5.85 49.96 7.94
CA SER A 799 4.48 50.47 7.68
C SER A 799 3.55 49.74 6.70
N THR A 800 2.34 49.41 7.18
CA THR A 800 1.12 49.33 6.38
C THR A 800 0.38 50.68 6.40
N PRO A 801 -0.51 50.93 5.42
CA PRO A 801 -1.86 51.24 5.85
C PRO A 801 -2.95 50.44 5.11
N LYS A 802 -3.80 49.84 5.96
CA LYS A 802 -5.27 49.76 5.90
C LYS A 802 -5.94 49.13 4.67
N LYS A 803 -6.58 47.97 4.89
CA LYS A 803 -7.91 47.69 4.33
C LYS A 803 -8.78 46.80 5.24
N LYS A 804 -10.07 47.11 5.18
CA LYS A 804 -11.17 46.83 6.11
C LYS A 804 -11.48 45.34 6.31
N ARG A 805 -11.83 45.01 7.56
CA ARG A 805 -12.53 43.81 8.02
C ARG A 805 -13.97 43.82 7.49
N VAL A 806 -14.38 42.75 6.80
CA VAL A 806 -15.79 42.37 6.63
C VAL A 806 -15.92 40.91 7.05
N GLU A 807 -16.82 40.74 7.99
CA GLU A 807 -17.25 39.55 8.71
C GLU A 807 -18.21 38.72 7.83
N TRP A 808 -18.15 37.39 7.93
CA TRP A 808 -19.20 36.52 7.40
C TRP A 808 -19.69 35.57 8.48
N GLU A 809 -20.99 35.67 8.73
CA GLU A 809 -21.80 34.88 9.65
C GLU A 809 -21.88 33.39 9.29
N LYS A 810 -22.00 32.58 10.36
CA LYS A 810 -22.36 31.17 10.33
C LYS A 810 -23.82 30.99 9.87
N LYS A 811 -24.05 30.07 8.92
CA LYS A 811 -25.31 29.29 8.87
C LYS A 811 -25.01 27.79 8.74
N LYS A 812 -25.58 27.04 9.70
CA LYS A 812 -25.65 25.58 9.75
C LYS A 812 -26.70 25.08 8.75
N GLY A 813 -26.44 23.93 8.13
CA GLY A 813 -27.45 23.17 7.40
C GLY A 813 -26.88 21.89 6.78
N GLY A 814 -27.21 20.74 7.38
CA GLY A 814 -27.39 19.41 6.76
C GLY A 814 -26.35 18.88 5.77
N VAL A 815 -25.52 17.95 6.24
CA VAL A 815 -24.71 17.04 5.41
C VAL A 815 -25.50 15.75 5.19
N VAL A 816 -26.15 15.62 4.03
CA VAL A 816 -26.50 14.33 3.38
C VAL A 816 -26.47 14.60 1.86
N GLU A 817 -25.91 13.66 1.10
CA GLU A 817 -25.77 13.62 -0.37
C GLU A 817 -24.75 14.56 -1.05
N LYS A 818 -23.57 13.99 -1.37
CA LYS A 818 -22.90 14.15 -2.69
C LYS A 818 -21.69 13.22 -2.79
N ALA A 819 -21.97 11.96 -3.15
CA ALA A 819 -21.00 11.02 -3.69
C ALA A 819 -21.48 10.54 -5.06
N GLU A 820 -21.70 11.49 -5.98
CA GLU A 820 -21.91 11.24 -7.40
C GLU A 820 -21.29 12.40 -8.19
N ARG A 821 -19.97 12.38 -8.38
CA ARG A 821 -19.30 13.15 -9.43
C ARG A 821 -18.08 12.38 -9.92
N GLY A 822 -18.33 11.55 -10.91
CA GLY A 822 -17.30 10.85 -11.67
C GLY A 822 -17.95 10.15 -12.84
N LEU A 823 -18.43 10.93 -13.83
CA LEU A 823 -18.74 10.53 -15.22
C LEU A 823 -19.58 11.63 -15.91
N CYS A 824 -18.95 12.75 -16.24
CA CYS A 824 -19.50 13.71 -17.22
C CYS A 824 -18.59 13.73 -18.46
N PHE A 825 -18.74 12.74 -19.34
CA PHE A 825 -18.22 12.79 -20.71
C PHE A 825 -19.28 13.43 -21.61
N GLY A 826 -19.04 14.67 -22.03
CA GLY A 826 -19.64 15.26 -23.23
C GLY A 826 -18.62 15.17 -24.36
N LEU A 827 -18.59 14.06 -25.10
CA LEU A 827 -17.71 13.90 -26.26
C LEU A 827 -18.27 14.67 -27.45
N PHE A 828 -17.61 15.77 -27.81
CA PHE A 828 -17.66 16.36 -29.15
C PHE A 828 -16.60 15.67 -30.01
N SER A 829 -16.97 15.15 -31.18
CA SER A 829 -16.01 14.69 -32.19
C SER A 829 -16.33 15.37 -33.51
N ILE A 830 -15.34 16.12 -34.03
CA ILE A 830 -15.39 16.77 -35.34
C ILE A 830 -14.52 15.91 -36.25
N GLU A 831 -15.13 15.22 -37.21
CA GLU A 831 -14.40 14.45 -38.23
C GLU A 831 -14.33 15.28 -39.52
N THR A 832 -13.13 15.71 -39.89
CA THR A 832 -12.83 16.31 -41.19
C THR A 832 -12.54 15.18 -42.18
N MET A 833 -13.48 14.85 -43.06
CA MET A 833 -13.22 13.84 -44.10
C MET A 833 -12.66 14.53 -45.35
N ALA A 834 -11.35 14.38 -45.59
CA ALA A 834 -10.75 14.73 -46.87
C ALA A 834 -11.11 13.65 -47.91
N ALA A 835 -11.99 13.98 -48.86
CA ALA A 835 -12.32 13.11 -49.98
C ALA A 835 -11.49 13.48 -51.20
N SER A 836 -10.65 12.54 -51.65
CA SER A 836 -9.98 12.57 -52.96
C SER A 836 -10.97 12.16 -54.05
N ALA A 837 -11.12 12.97 -55.12
CA ALA A 837 -11.75 12.54 -56.37
C ALA A 837 -11.32 13.39 -57.60
N TYR A 838 -10.38 12.82 -58.38
CA TYR A 838 -10.19 12.75 -59.85
C TYR A 838 -10.69 13.85 -60.83
N GLY A 839 -9.81 14.26 -61.76
CA GLY A 839 -10.16 14.90 -63.05
C GLY A 839 -8.96 15.46 -63.86
N THR A 840 -8.94 15.23 -65.16
CA THR A 840 -7.85 15.44 -66.15
C THR A 840 -7.85 16.81 -66.88
N MET A 841 -6.66 17.26 -67.34
CA MET A 841 -6.32 18.30 -68.39
C MET A 841 -6.74 19.77 -68.11
N LYS A 842 -6.05 20.87 -68.50
CA LYS A 842 -5.05 21.26 -69.55
C LYS A 842 -4.38 22.61 -69.12
N PRO A 843 -3.31 23.10 -69.78
CA PRO A 843 -2.51 24.24 -69.31
C PRO A 843 -2.90 25.59 -69.95
N THR A 844 -2.94 26.71 -69.20
CA THR A 844 -2.85 28.10 -69.76
C THR A 844 -2.35 29.11 -68.71
N LYS A 845 -1.76 30.21 -69.20
CA LYS A 845 -0.79 31.17 -68.63
C LYS A 845 -1.28 32.21 -67.59
N LEU A 846 -0.27 32.72 -66.85
CA LEU A 846 -0.07 33.95 -66.06
C LEU A 846 -1.19 35.01 -65.97
N GLY A 847 -1.53 35.34 -64.71
CA GLY A 847 -2.08 36.61 -64.24
C GLY A 847 -2.53 36.50 -62.76
N LEU A 848 -2.19 37.48 -61.92
CA LEU A 848 -2.44 37.54 -60.46
C LEU A 848 -3.78 36.95 -59.97
N GLU A 849 -3.76 36.07 -58.95
CA GLU A 849 -4.95 35.70 -58.16
C GLU A 849 -4.63 35.60 -56.64
N GLU A 850 -5.55 36.11 -55.82
CA GLU A 850 -5.58 36.10 -54.35
C GLU A 850 -5.65 34.67 -53.75
N PRO A 851 -5.27 34.45 -52.47
CA PRO A 851 -5.29 33.11 -51.89
C PRO A 851 -6.73 32.57 -51.78
N GLN A 852 -7.04 31.54 -52.57
CA GLN A 852 -8.30 30.79 -52.50
C GLN A 852 -8.42 30.05 -51.15
N GLU A 853 -9.39 30.41 -50.31
CA GLU A 853 -9.71 29.68 -49.08
C GLU A 853 -10.18 28.24 -49.40
N GLN A 854 -9.47 27.24 -48.87
CA GLN A 854 -9.85 25.83 -49.03
C GLN A 854 -11.13 25.51 -48.25
N LEU A 855 -12.22 25.28 -48.98
CA LEU A 855 -13.51 24.86 -48.43
C LEU A 855 -13.49 23.36 -48.12
N HIS A 856 -13.66 22.99 -46.85
CA HIS A 856 -13.74 21.60 -46.42
C HIS A 856 -15.19 21.18 -46.17
N ARG A 857 -15.52 19.93 -46.50
CA ARG A 857 -16.77 19.30 -46.08
C ARG A 857 -16.58 18.72 -44.68
N ILE A 858 -17.25 19.31 -43.71
CA ILE A 858 -17.09 19.02 -42.28
C ILE A 858 -18.38 18.36 -41.78
N ARG A 859 -18.22 17.23 -41.10
CA ARG A 859 -19.32 16.50 -40.45
C ARG A 859 -19.26 16.72 -38.95
N ILE A 860 -20.27 17.41 -38.41
CA ILE A 860 -20.41 17.66 -36.99
C ILE A 860 -21.35 16.62 -36.39
N THR A 861 -20.84 15.90 -35.40
CA THR A 861 -21.60 14.88 -34.69
C THR A 861 -21.82 15.32 -33.25
N LEU A 862 -23.09 15.44 -32.86
CA LEU A 862 -23.51 15.82 -31.51
C LEU A 862 -24.15 14.62 -30.81
N SER A 863 -23.74 14.34 -29.59
CA SER A 863 -24.32 13.26 -28.78
C SER A 863 -24.70 13.74 -27.38
N SER A 864 -25.87 13.33 -26.88
CA SER A 864 -26.32 13.68 -25.53
C SER A 864 -27.34 12.70 -24.98
N LYS A 865 -27.43 12.63 -23.66
CA LYS A 865 -28.49 11.93 -22.91
C LYS A 865 -29.79 12.75 -22.87
N ASN A 866 -29.71 14.09 -22.95
CA ASN A 866 -30.87 14.98 -22.90
C ASN A 866 -31.22 15.45 -24.32
N VAL A 867 -32.31 14.90 -24.87
CA VAL A 867 -32.78 15.21 -26.24
C VAL A 867 -33.11 16.69 -26.40
N LYS A 868 -33.70 17.34 -25.40
CA LYS A 868 -34.13 18.74 -25.51
C LYS A 868 -32.93 19.68 -25.66
N ASN A 869 -31.89 19.48 -24.87
CA ASN A 869 -30.66 20.27 -24.98
C ASN A 869 -29.94 19.98 -26.29
N LEU A 870 -29.90 18.71 -26.72
CA LEU A 870 -29.29 18.31 -27.98
C LEU A 870 -29.97 18.97 -29.19
N GLU A 871 -31.30 18.96 -29.25
CA GLU A 871 -32.07 19.59 -30.33
C GLU A 871 -31.91 21.12 -30.30
N LYS A 872 -31.86 21.74 -29.12
CA LYS A 872 -31.60 23.19 -28.98
C LYS A 872 -30.23 23.57 -29.57
N VAL A 873 -29.17 22.87 -29.15
CA VAL A 873 -27.81 23.11 -29.65
C VAL A 873 -27.71 22.84 -31.16
N CYS A 874 -28.35 21.79 -31.67
CA CYS A 874 -28.39 21.54 -33.11
C CYS A 874 -29.08 22.68 -33.88
N ALA A 875 -30.19 23.21 -33.36
CA ALA A 875 -30.93 24.29 -34.00
C ALA A 875 -30.14 25.60 -34.02
N ASP A 876 -29.43 25.91 -32.93
CA ASP A 876 -28.59 27.10 -32.83
C ASP A 876 -27.36 26.99 -33.76
N LEU A 877 -26.77 25.80 -33.89
CA LEU A 877 -25.65 25.56 -34.80
C LEU A 877 -26.05 25.70 -36.28
N VAL A 878 -27.20 25.16 -36.68
CA VAL A 878 -27.73 25.31 -38.05
C VAL A 878 -28.11 26.76 -38.33
N ARG A 879 -28.63 27.49 -37.34
CA ARG A 879 -28.95 28.92 -37.46
C ARG A 879 -27.68 29.75 -37.67
N GLY A 880 -26.68 29.59 -36.81
CA GLY A 880 -25.40 30.29 -36.93
C GLY A 880 -24.68 30.01 -38.25
N ALA A 881 -24.81 28.79 -38.80
CA ALA A 881 -24.27 28.46 -40.11
C ALA A 881 -25.06 29.08 -41.28
N LYS A 882 -26.39 29.19 -41.18
CA LYS A 882 -27.22 29.90 -42.17
C LYS A 882 -27.01 31.41 -42.14
N ASP A 883 -26.83 32.00 -40.96
CA ASP A 883 -26.56 33.44 -40.80
C ASP A 883 -25.25 33.83 -41.49
N LYS A 884 -24.27 32.92 -41.52
CA LYS A 884 -23.01 33.07 -42.27
C LYS A 884 -23.07 32.58 -43.73
N ARG A 885 -24.27 32.30 -44.26
CA ARG A 885 -24.54 31.85 -45.64
C ARG A 885 -23.81 30.56 -46.05
N LEU A 886 -23.54 29.65 -45.10
CA LEU A 886 -22.91 28.35 -45.40
C LEU A 886 -23.91 27.33 -45.91
N THR A 887 -23.46 26.42 -46.78
CA THR A 887 -24.26 25.26 -47.19
C THR A 887 -24.27 24.20 -46.09
N VAL A 888 -25.45 23.92 -45.53
CA VAL A 888 -25.66 23.00 -44.40
C VAL A 888 -26.69 21.94 -44.75
N LYS A 889 -26.40 20.68 -44.41
CA LYS A 889 -27.29 19.52 -44.55
C LYS A 889 -27.42 18.81 -43.21
N GLY A 890 -28.59 18.91 -42.58
CA GLY A 890 -28.85 18.37 -41.25
C GLY A 890 -29.76 19.29 -40.44
N PRO A 891 -30.17 18.92 -39.21
CA PRO A 891 -29.64 17.82 -38.39
C PRO A 891 -30.29 16.47 -38.70
N VAL A 892 -29.49 15.48 -39.09
CA VAL A 892 -29.94 14.10 -39.31
C VAL A 892 -29.95 13.35 -37.98
N ARG A 893 -31.11 12.79 -37.62
CA ARG A 893 -31.25 11.95 -36.42
C ARG A 893 -30.64 10.58 -36.67
N MET A 894 -29.59 10.26 -35.94
CA MET A 894 -29.00 8.91 -35.98
C MET A 894 -29.75 7.98 -35.01
N PRO A 895 -29.74 6.67 -35.26
CA PRO A 895 -30.31 5.68 -34.34
C PRO A 895 -29.81 5.91 -32.91
N THR A 896 -30.74 5.90 -31.95
CA THR A 896 -30.41 6.11 -30.54
C THR A 896 -29.67 4.88 -30.03
N LYS A 897 -28.48 5.07 -29.46
CA LYS A 897 -27.74 3.97 -28.85
C LYS A 897 -28.32 3.73 -27.46
N VAL A 898 -28.93 2.57 -27.28
CA VAL A 898 -29.51 2.15 -26.01
C VAL A 898 -28.54 1.19 -25.33
N LEU A 899 -28.08 1.57 -24.14
CA LEU A 899 -27.23 0.73 -23.31
C LEU A 899 -28.08 0.14 -22.19
N HIS A 900 -28.20 -1.18 -22.17
CA HIS A 900 -28.90 -1.90 -21.12
C HIS A 900 -27.89 -2.49 -20.15
N ILE A 901 -28.03 -2.17 -18.87
CA ILE A 901 -27.31 -2.81 -17.77
C ILE A 901 -28.36 -3.54 -16.94
N THR A 902 -28.23 -4.87 -16.89
CA THR A 902 -29.15 -5.70 -16.11
C THR A 902 -28.42 -6.17 -14.86
N THR A 903 -28.78 -5.64 -13.70
CA THR A 903 -28.22 -6.07 -12.42
C THR A 903 -29.23 -6.94 -11.69
N ARG A 904 -28.75 -7.95 -10.96
CA ARG A 904 -29.63 -8.78 -10.15
C ARG A 904 -30.07 -7.98 -8.93
N LYS A 905 -31.38 -7.90 -8.66
CA LYS A 905 -31.83 -7.34 -7.38
C LYS A 905 -31.34 -8.25 -6.26
N SER A 906 -30.92 -7.66 -5.14
CA SER A 906 -30.67 -8.40 -3.91
C SER A 906 -31.95 -9.14 -3.50
N PRO A 907 -31.88 -10.43 -3.09
CA PRO A 907 -33.07 -11.22 -2.83
C PRO A 907 -33.75 -10.71 -1.55
N CYS A 908 -34.87 -10.03 -1.69
CA CYS A 908 -35.82 -9.85 -0.59
C CYS A 908 -36.66 -11.12 -0.54
N GLY A 909 -36.74 -11.73 0.65
CA GLY A 909 -37.29 -13.06 0.86
C GLY A 909 -38.60 -13.34 0.11
N GLU A 910 -38.56 -14.46 -0.61
CA GLU A 910 -39.64 -15.16 -1.31
C GLU A 910 -40.00 -14.77 -2.75
N GLY A 911 -39.44 -15.56 -3.68
CA GLY A 911 -40.09 -15.94 -4.95
C GLY A 911 -39.58 -15.27 -6.24
N THR A 912 -38.70 -15.98 -6.96
CA THR A 912 -38.18 -15.75 -8.34
C THR A 912 -37.09 -14.70 -8.56
N ASN A 913 -36.16 -15.02 -9.48
CA ASN A 913 -35.02 -14.18 -9.86
C ASN A 913 -35.50 -12.88 -10.54
N THR A 914 -35.67 -11.81 -9.78
CA THR A 914 -35.96 -10.47 -10.30
C THR A 914 -34.67 -9.71 -10.61
N TRP A 915 -34.64 -9.07 -11.78
CA TRP A 915 -33.50 -8.28 -12.27
C TRP A 915 -33.91 -6.82 -12.40
N ASP A 916 -33.05 -5.90 -11.95
CA ASP A 916 -33.14 -4.50 -12.33
C ASP A 916 -32.54 -4.31 -13.72
N ARG A 917 -33.27 -3.63 -14.59
CA ARG A 917 -32.80 -3.28 -15.94
C ARG A 917 -32.68 -1.77 -16.00
N PHE A 918 -31.45 -1.28 -15.94
CA PHE A 918 -31.13 0.12 -16.18
C PHE A 918 -30.91 0.34 -17.66
N GLU A 919 -31.53 1.37 -18.22
CA GLU A 919 -31.43 1.72 -19.63
C GLU A 919 -30.91 3.15 -19.76
N LEU A 920 -29.77 3.31 -20.44
CA LEU A 920 -29.23 4.60 -20.80
C LEU A 920 -29.37 4.82 -22.30
N ARG A 921 -30.16 5.83 -22.69
CA ARG A 921 -30.33 6.25 -24.09
C ARG A 921 -29.38 7.38 -24.42
N VAL A 922 -28.53 7.18 -25.43
CA VAL A 922 -27.65 8.22 -25.97
C VAL A 922 -28.14 8.57 -27.37
N HIS A 923 -28.60 9.81 -27.53
CA HIS A 923 -29.13 10.32 -28.79
C HIS A 923 -28.01 11.01 -29.57
N LYS A 924 -27.95 10.77 -30.88
CA LYS A 924 -26.91 11.31 -31.77
C LYS A 924 -27.55 12.10 -32.92
N ARG A 925 -26.96 13.24 -33.26
CA ARG A 925 -27.33 14.11 -34.39
C ARG A 925 -26.11 14.38 -35.24
N VAL A 926 -26.29 14.41 -36.55
CA VAL A 926 -25.20 14.68 -37.50
C VAL A 926 -25.60 15.86 -38.39
N ILE A 927 -24.70 16.83 -38.55
CA ILE A 927 -24.86 17.99 -39.40
C ILE A 927 -23.63 18.05 -40.33
N ASP A 928 -23.86 17.99 -41.63
CA ASP A 928 -22.81 18.19 -42.62
C ASP A 928 -22.82 19.67 -43.06
N LEU A 929 -21.66 20.31 -43.14
CA LEU A 929 -21.51 21.66 -43.64
C LEU A 929 -20.26 21.79 -44.52
N VAL A 930 -20.24 22.74 -45.44
CA VAL A 930 -19.07 23.04 -46.28
C VAL A 930 -18.59 24.43 -45.95
N SER A 931 -17.38 24.54 -45.40
CA SER A 931 -16.82 25.79 -44.88
C SER A 931 -15.31 25.66 -44.66
N SER A 932 -14.59 26.78 -44.61
CA SER A 932 -13.22 26.82 -44.08
C SER A 932 -13.24 26.53 -42.56
N SER A 933 -12.15 25.95 -42.04
CA SER A 933 -12.06 25.47 -40.64
C SER A 933 -12.17 26.60 -39.61
N GLU A 934 -11.76 27.82 -39.97
CA GLU A 934 -11.85 29.02 -39.11
C GLU A 934 -13.29 29.49 -38.89
N VAL A 935 -14.11 29.52 -39.94
CA VAL A 935 -15.51 29.94 -39.85
C VAL A 935 -16.33 28.96 -39.01
N VAL A 936 -15.97 27.66 -39.04
CA VAL A 936 -16.60 26.63 -38.20
C VAL A 936 -16.30 26.83 -36.73
N LYS A 937 -15.04 27.14 -36.36
CA LYS A 937 -14.67 27.42 -34.96
C LYS A 937 -15.50 28.55 -34.35
N GLN A 938 -15.83 29.57 -35.15
CA GLN A 938 -16.67 30.69 -34.73
C GLN A 938 -18.16 30.34 -34.61
N ILE A 939 -18.67 29.32 -35.31
CA ILE A 939 -20.07 28.87 -35.20
C ILE A 939 -20.22 27.88 -34.04
N THR A 940 -19.16 27.14 -33.69
CA THR A 940 -19.17 26.15 -32.60
C THR A 940 -18.92 26.73 -31.20
N SER A 941 -18.58 28.01 -31.07
CA SER A 941 -18.26 28.67 -29.78
C SER A 941 -19.47 28.96 -28.88
N ILE A 942 -20.61 28.30 -29.11
CA ILE A 942 -21.85 28.51 -28.36
C ILE A 942 -21.70 27.95 -26.93
N THR A 943 -22.03 28.75 -25.93
CA THR A 943 -22.01 28.38 -24.51
C THR A 943 -23.08 27.34 -24.22
N ILE A 944 -22.67 26.11 -23.90
CA ILE A 944 -23.59 25.04 -23.50
C ILE A 944 -23.80 25.15 -21.98
N GLU A 945 -25.02 25.44 -21.55
CA GLU A 945 -25.36 25.38 -20.13
C GLU A 945 -25.18 23.94 -19.62
N PRO A 946 -24.37 23.72 -18.56
CA PRO A 946 -24.22 22.39 -17.98
C PRO A 946 -25.58 21.96 -17.39
N GLY A 947 -26.17 20.92 -17.97
CA GLY A 947 -27.42 20.34 -17.49
C GLY A 947 -27.25 19.85 -16.04
N LYS A 948 -28.22 20.19 -15.20
CA LYS A 948 -28.33 19.73 -13.80
C LYS A 948 -28.31 18.21 -13.69
#